data_AF-A0AB36DTE7-F1
#
_entry.id   AF-A0AB36DTE7-F1
#
_cell.length_a   1.000
_cell.length_b   1.000
_cell.length_c   1.000
_cell.angle_alpha   90.00
_cell.angle_beta   90.00
_cell.angle_gamma   90.00
#
_symmetry.space_group_name_H-M   'P 1'
#
loop_
_entity.id
_entity.type
_entity.pdbx_description
1 polymer ?
#
loop_
_entity_poly.entity_id
_entity_poly.type
_entity_poly.pdbx_seq_one_letter_code
_entity_poly.pdbx_strand_id
1 'polypeptide(L)'
;MKRKNILKFVSLLGIGSFVMLAAASCTTPVNPTPNPNPPSNGGGSGMSGGMNGGNTNPGDGQGMMDSAAQELAAARTALTNLLSSKNTNVQMYSDYAKIKNDLTAAYTTAKSTSDNTSAALEQVKSATWTLQAAIDKAASDKKTFDDQNSDLVTAYKELKSNVNNKDNNLMGLDSTQYSAIRTNLEGYYTIGADVVKKTLVPVEGMSPTKDEVTNLNTNINASVADLGSRKENADMYFNKFGKKVLVKSGVVAPKPMMADGVQTEHETPTDNLQPVNYSFVGYSVDVNGSGSTPPAWDYVKRTVFNINGTLVDNQNGDVNTAPLTDVSWIYSLNNGSKYTVSFTYYGPTTAYLYFPYKLVQSSQSTTVGLNYSLNGTEAKSVEFTAPTTMNPEGMDSPAGTTQTTPETTTPATTANLTPTVDTINVAKAILTNLKFGENTIDFTVPAQKVAPMFGNFYITASEDNLDKVNDDIFGNKTTKSEESTSITVDLLKGYNLAADYSTFFAKYTGATLDGENAGDYYLVGFIGSSNKRTYSGTGTQMNTPLNIGDKRNLIIYVNAPTEGKYYVSRIYTTGSNRALRLWANNENNFMQFVNLNSGPGNTLKTFTTNMTDSRITNQTISLNKGLNKVVIRSTNGGKAPNLGNLTFTLMKPATPSA
;
A
#
# COMPACT_ATOMS: atom_id res chain seq x y z
N MET A 1 10.51 28.21 23.55
CA MET A 1 11.88 28.21 23.00
C MET A 1 12.79 27.33 23.86
N LYS A 2 13.12 26.11 23.40
CA LYS A 2 14.25 25.31 23.91
C LYS A 2 14.89 24.63 22.70
N ARG A 3 16.11 25.05 22.36
CA ARG A 3 16.88 24.54 21.21
C ARG A 3 17.34 23.11 21.52
N LYS A 4 16.95 22.13 20.71
CA LYS A 4 17.57 20.80 20.69
C LYS A 4 18.65 20.81 19.60
N ASN A 5 19.91 20.72 20.04
CA ASN A 5 21.05 20.53 19.15
C ASN A 5 20.98 19.12 18.55
N ILE A 6 20.75 19.02 17.25
CA ILE A 6 20.95 17.80 16.47
C ILE A 6 22.45 17.72 16.16
N LEU A 7 23.14 16.80 16.84
CA LEU A 7 24.51 16.42 16.50
C LEU A 7 24.44 15.52 15.27
N LYS A 8 24.83 16.05 14.10
CA LYS A 8 25.02 15.25 12.89
C LYS A 8 26.34 14.48 13.02
N PHE A 9 26.26 13.17 13.21
CA PHE A 9 27.41 12.29 12.99
C PHE A 9 27.69 12.24 11.49
N VAL A 10 28.70 13.00 11.06
CA VAL A 10 29.36 12.76 9.77
C VAL A 10 30.24 11.54 9.98
N SER A 11 29.79 10.39 9.48
CA SER A 11 30.60 9.18 9.40
C SER A 11 31.77 9.45 8.44
N LEU A 12 32.94 9.65 9.04
CA LEU A 12 34.22 9.74 8.36
C LEU A 12 34.55 8.34 7.81
N LEU A 13 34.37 8.14 6.51
CA LEU A 13 34.86 6.97 5.79
C LEU A 13 36.37 6.85 6.02
N GLY A 14 36.75 5.95 6.94
CA GLY A 14 38.12 5.52 7.13
C GLY A 14 38.57 4.70 5.92
N ILE A 15 39.13 5.39 4.93
CA ILE A 15 39.91 4.75 3.87
C ILE A 15 41.24 4.34 4.49
N GLY A 16 41.25 3.18 5.15
CA GLY A 16 42.46 2.48 5.56
C GLY A 16 43.02 1.69 4.38
N SER A 17 43.52 2.38 3.36
CA SER A 17 44.31 1.76 2.29
C SER A 17 45.66 1.33 2.85
N PHE A 18 45.82 0.04 3.15
CA PHE A 18 47.16 -0.55 3.23
C PHE A 18 47.65 -0.83 1.80
N VAL A 19 48.34 0.15 1.21
CA VAL A 19 49.21 -0.09 0.06
C VAL A 19 50.50 -0.70 0.61
N MET A 20 50.66 -2.02 0.50
CA MET A 20 52.00 -2.61 0.53
C MET A 20 52.49 -2.73 -0.91
N LEU A 21 53.60 -2.02 -1.15
CA LEU A 21 54.38 -2.04 -2.36
C LEU A 21 54.98 -3.45 -2.55
N ALA A 22 54.41 -4.25 -3.44
CA ALA A 22 55.05 -5.49 -3.88
C ALA A 22 56.18 -5.13 -4.85
N ALA A 23 57.41 -5.41 -4.45
CA ALA A 23 58.55 -5.36 -5.35
C ALA A 23 58.37 -6.41 -6.45
N ALA A 24 58.21 -5.96 -7.69
CA ALA A 24 58.30 -6.82 -8.86
C ALA A 24 59.73 -7.34 -8.98
N SER A 25 59.92 -8.65 -8.85
CA SER A 25 61.06 -9.35 -9.42
C SER A 25 60.53 -10.29 -10.49
N CYS A 26 60.85 -9.97 -11.74
CA CYS A 26 60.56 -10.81 -12.89
C CYS A 26 61.47 -12.04 -12.83
N THR A 27 60.89 -13.24 -12.81
CA THR A 27 61.58 -14.45 -13.26
C THR A 27 60.67 -15.21 -14.22
N THR A 28 61.16 -15.36 -15.45
CA THR A 28 60.61 -16.24 -16.49
C THR A 28 60.82 -17.72 -16.11
N PRO A 29 59.98 -18.63 -16.64
CA PRO A 29 59.88 -20.00 -16.14
C PRO A 29 60.89 -20.95 -16.81
N VAL A 30 61.36 -21.97 -16.07
CA VAL A 30 61.96 -23.18 -16.65
C VAL A 30 61.46 -24.41 -15.88
N ASN A 31 60.81 -25.30 -16.61
CA ASN A 31 60.37 -26.65 -16.23
C ASN A 31 61.24 -27.67 -17.00
N PRO A 32 61.16 -28.99 -16.73
CA PRO A 32 61.88 -29.75 -15.71
C PRO A 32 62.98 -30.66 -16.30
N THR A 33 63.72 -31.27 -15.38
CA THR A 33 64.82 -32.24 -15.51
C THR A 33 64.53 -33.46 -16.41
N PRO A 34 65.58 -34.12 -16.93
CA PRO A 34 65.83 -35.50 -16.47
C PRO A 34 67.31 -35.85 -16.17
N ASN A 35 67.45 -36.89 -15.34
CA ASN A 35 68.61 -37.46 -14.65
C ASN A 35 69.56 -38.28 -15.60
N PRO A 36 70.57 -39.05 -15.13
CA PRO A 36 72.00 -38.70 -15.04
C PRO A 36 72.94 -39.62 -15.88
N ASN A 37 74.19 -39.20 -16.16
CA ASN A 37 75.35 -40.12 -16.20
C ASN A 37 76.70 -39.36 -16.12
N PRO A 38 77.78 -39.99 -15.58
CA PRO A 38 79.05 -39.33 -15.19
C PRO A 38 80.20 -39.60 -16.19
N PRO A 39 81.47 -39.28 -15.87
CA PRO A 39 82.14 -37.98 -15.91
C PRO A 39 83.14 -37.90 -17.09
N SER A 40 83.50 -36.71 -17.58
CA SER A 40 84.68 -36.56 -18.46
C SER A 40 85.66 -35.51 -17.97
N ASN A 41 86.88 -36.00 -17.80
CA ASN A 41 88.11 -35.34 -17.38
C ASN A 41 88.64 -34.37 -18.45
N GLY A 42 89.43 -33.39 -18.01
CA GLY A 42 90.30 -32.55 -18.86
C GLY A 42 89.70 -31.20 -19.23
N GLY A 43 90.40 -30.07 -19.14
CA GLY A 43 91.79 -29.80 -18.83
C GLY A 43 92.14 -28.39 -19.33
N GLY A 44 93.14 -27.76 -18.70
CA GLY A 44 93.87 -26.58 -19.22
C GLY A 44 93.17 -25.23 -19.00
N SER A 45 93.67 -24.39 -18.09
CA SER A 45 94.74 -23.39 -18.28
C SER A 45 94.13 -21.98 -18.47
N GLY A 46 94.45 -20.94 -17.71
CA GLY A 46 95.46 -20.81 -16.68
C GLY A 46 95.53 -19.40 -16.07
N MET A 47 96.53 -19.29 -15.19
CA MET A 47 97.34 -18.13 -14.82
C MET A 47 96.84 -17.06 -13.83
N SER A 48 97.76 -16.85 -12.87
CA SER A 48 97.94 -15.76 -11.91
C SER A 48 97.14 -15.87 -10.61
N GLY A 49 97.73 -16.00 -9.41
CA GLY A 49 99.10 -15.77 -8.94
C GLY A 49 99.02 -14.99 -7.64
N GLY A 50 99.40 -15.58 -6.50
CA GLY A 50 99.44 -14.89 -5.21
C GLY A 50 99.57 -15.83 -4.00
N MET A 51 100.80 -15.96 -3.48
CA MET A 51 101.18 -16.79 -2.33
C MET A 51 100.90 -16.10 -0.99
N ASN A 52 100.33 -16.84 -0.04
CA ASN A 52 100.79 -17.04 1.35
C ASN A 52 99.81 -18.06 1.98
N GLY A 53 100.18 -19.22 2.52
CA GLY A 53 101.34 -19.49 3.36
C GLY A 53 100.90 -19.54 4.82
N GLY A 54 100.20 -20.62 5.23
CA GLY A 54 99.68 -20.78 6.59
C GLY A 54 99.11 -22.16 6.83
N ASN A 55 99.99 -23.15 7.01
CA ASN A 55 99.65 -24.47 7.51
C ASN A 55 99.24 -24.37 8.99
N THR A 56 98.00 -24.70 9.31
CA THR A 56 97.64 -25.46 10.52
C THR A 56 96.26 -26.07 10.32
N ASN A 57 96.24 -27.35 9.96
CA ASN A 57 95.25 -28.23 10.54
C ASN A 57 95.60 -28.39 12.04
N PRO A 58 94.64 -28.21 12.95
CA PRO A 58 94.52 -29.14 14.04
C PRO A 58 93.15 -29.81 13.92
N GLY A 59 93.18 -31.14 13.86
CA GLY A 59 92.01 -31.91 14.18
C GLY A 59 91.57 -31.54 15.60
N ASP A 60 90.30 -31.18 15.72
CA ASP A 60 89.52 -31.32 16.95
C ASP A 60 88.07 -31.57 16.54
N GLY A 61 87.62 -32.81 16.79
CA GLY A 61 86.27 -33.30 16.51
C GLY A 61 85.19 -32.70 17.41
N GLN A 62 85.28 -31.42 17.77
CA GLN A 62 84.33 -30.70 18.64
C GLN A 62 83.58 -29.55 17.93
N GLY A 63 84.02 -29.09 16.76
CA GLY A 63 83.35 -28.01 16.02
C GLY A 63 82.12 -28.43 15.20
N MET A 64 81.97 -29.72 14.88
CA MET A 64 80.84 -30.21 14.07
C MET A 64 79.51 -30.23 14.85
N MET A 65 79.52 -30.49 16.16
CA MET A 65 78.31 -30.45 16.98
C MET A 65 77.73 -29.03 17.11
N ASP A 66 78.60 -28.02 17.16
CA ASP A 66 78.18 -26.62 17.30
C ASP A 66 77.52 -26.10 16.00
N SER A 67 78.06 -26.50 14.84
CA SER A 67 77.46 -26.17 13.54
C SER A 67 76.06 -26.78 13.32
N ALA A 68 75.85 -28.04 13.68
CA ALA A 68 74.54 -28.69 13.55
C ALA A 68 73.50 -28.14 14.55
N ALA A 69 73.93 -27.79 15.77
CA ALA A 69 73.08 -27.14 16.77
C ALA A 69 72.68 -25.72 16.33
N GLN A 70 73.61 -24.95 15.77
CA GLN A 70 73.34 -23.63 15.19
C GLN A 70 72.39 -23.72 13.98
N GLU A 71 72.57 -24.69 13.09
CA GLU A 71 71.64 -24.93 11.98
C GLU A 71 70.22 -25.28 12.46
N LEU A 72 70.10 -26.13 13.48
CA LEU A 72 68.80 -26.48 14.07
C LEU A 72 68.13 -25.28 14.74
N ALA A 73 68.90 -24.47 15.47
CA ALA A 73 68.40 -23.23 16.06
C ALA A 73 67.91 -22.26 14.99
N ALA A 74 68.69 -22.04 13.93
CA ALA A 74 68.31 -21.18 12.80
C ALA A 74 67.04 -21.70 12.08
N ALA A 75 66.95 -23.01 11.84
CA ALA A 75 65.77 -23.63 11.24
C ALA A 75 64.51 -23.46 12.11
N ARG A 76 64.65 -23.59 13.45
CA ARG A 76 63.55 -23.34 14.41
C ARG A 76 63.13 -21.88 14.43
N THR A 77 64.07 -20.93 14.37
CA THR A 77 63.77 -19.50 14.26
C THR A 77 63.00 -19.19 12.97
N ALA A 78 63.42 -19.75 11.84
CA ALA A 78 62.73 -19.56 10.55
C ALA A 78 61.28 -20.06 10.61
N LEU A 79 61.07 -21.28 11.13
CA LEU A 79 59.72 -21.84 11.32
C LEU A 79 58.86 -20.97 12.26
N THR A 80 59.44 -20.51 13.37
CA THR A 80 58.74 -19.67 14.36
C THR A 80 58.31 -18.33 13.75
N ASN A 81 59.18 -17.70 12.95
CA ASN A 81 58.88 -16.45 12.25
C ASN A 81 57.72 -16.65 11.27
N LEU A 82 57.70 -17.74 10.52
CA LEU A 82 56.59 -18.10 9.64
C LEU A 82 55.29 -18.30 10.43
N LEU A 83 55.32 -19.04 11.53
CA LEU A 83 54.16 -19.25 12.40
C LEU A 83 53.59 -17.94 12.97
N SER A 84 54.43 -16.94 13.25
CA SER A 84 54.00 -15.62 13.75
C SER A 84 53.09 -14.87 12.77
N SER A 85 53.20 -15.16 11.47
CA SER A 85 52.38 -14.55 10.41
C SER A 85 50.97 -15.12 10.28
N LYS A 86 50.63 -16.20 11.01
CA LYS A 86 49.39 -16.97 10.85
C LYS A 86 48.13 -16.10 10.79
N ASN A 87 47.93 -15.23 11.77
CA ASN A 87 46.69 -14.44 11.86
C ASN A 87 46.53 -13.51 10.65
N THR A 88 47.61 -12.84 10.25
CA THR A 88 47.64 -11.94 9.09
C THR A 88 47.33 -12.71 7.81
N ASN A 89 48.00 -13.84 7.59
CA ASN A 89 47.84 -14.61 6.36
C ASN A 89 46.46 -15.29 6.27
N VAL A 90 46.00 -15.94 7.33
CA VAL A 90 44.70 -16.65 7.35
C VAL A 90 43.53 -15.68 7.20
N GLN A 91 43.61 -14.47 7.76
CA GLN A 91 42.50 -13.50 7.71
C GLN A 91 42.25 -12.96 6.29
N MET A 92 43.28 -12.93 5.43
CA MET A 92 43.14 -12.50 4.02
C MET A 92 42.19 -13.40 3.21
N TYR A 93 41.97 -14.64 3.65
CA TYR A 93 41.14 -15.63 2.98
C TYR A 93 39.77 -15.79 3.63
N SER A 94 39.30 -14.80 4.41
CA SER A 94 38.00 -14.85 5.09
C SER A 94 36.80 -15.13 4.17
N ASP A 95 36.88 -14.69 2.92
CA ASP A 95 35.86 -14.93 1.88
C ASP A 95 36.15 -16.16 0.99
N TYR A 96 37.16 -16.98 1.32
CA TYR A 96 37.59 -18.16 0.55
C TYR A 96 37.78 -19.33 1.51
N ALA A 97 36.68 -19.87 2.04
CA ALA A 97 36.70 -20.80 3.17
C ALA A 97 37.61 -22.03 2.95
N LYS A 98 37.64 -22.61 1.74
CA LYS A 98 38.54 -23.74 1.43
C LYS A 98 40.01 -23.35 1.53
N ILE A 99 40.41 -22.26 0.87
CA ILE A 99 41.79 -21.74 0.92
C ILE A 99 42.20 -21.44 2.36
N LYS A 100 41.29 -20.82 3.12
CA LYS A 100 41.50 -20.52 4.55
C LYS A 100 41.70 -21.79 5.39
N ASN A 101 40.90 -22.82 5.14
CA ASN A 101 40.95 -24.07 5.89
C ASN A 101 42.24 -24.84 5.61
N ASP A 102 42.60 -24.99 4.34
CA ASP A 102 43.83 -25.66 3.91
C ASP A 102 45.08 -24.96 4.49
N LEU A 103 45.11 -23.62 4.44
CA LEU A 103 46.20 -22.83 5.04
C LEU A 103 46.24 -22.99 6.57
N THR A 104 45.08 -22.99 7.23
CA THR A 104 44.99 -23.18 8.69
C THR A 104 45.49 -24.56 9.11
N ALA A 105 45.20 -25.60 8.32
CA ALA A 105 45.70 -26.96 8.54
C ALA A 105 47.24 -26.99 8.42
N ALA A 106 47.81 -26.38 7.37
CA ALA A 106 49.26 -26.29 7.19
C ALA A 106 49.95 -25.58 8.37
N TYR A 107 49.40 -24.47 8.86
CA TYR A 107 49.90 -23.80 10.06
C TYR A 107 49.81 -24.69 11.30
N THR A 108 48.77 -25.50 11.43
CA THR A 108 48.59 -26.42 12.55
C THR A 108 49.66 -27.52 12.52
N THR A 109 49.87 -28.14 11.36
CA THR A 109 50.91 -29.16 11.17
C THR A 109 52.30 -28.61 11.45
N ALA A 110 52.62 -27.43 10.91
CA ALA A 110 53.90 -26.76 11.13
C ALA A 110 54.13 -26.42 12.62
N LYS A 111 53.06 -26.01 13.33
CA LYS A 111 53.12 -25.76 14.77
C LYS A 111 53.39 -27.03 15.57
N SER A 112 52.79 -28.16 15.21
CA SER A 112 53.08 -29.45 15.86
C SER A 112 54.55 -29.85 15.73
N THR A 113 55.19 -29.58 14.59
CA THR A 113 56.65 -29.78 14.44
C THR A 113 57.46 -28.80 15.28
N SER A 114 57.05 -27.53 15.34
CA SER A 114 57.72 -26.50 16.13
C SER A 114 57.69 -26.81 17.63
N ASP A 115 56.55 -27.32 18.13
CA ASP A 115 56.35 -27.66 19.54
C ASP A 115 57.06 -28.97 19.93
N ASN A 116 57.43 -29.80 18.96
CA ASN A 116 58.19 -31.03 19.21
C ASN A 116 59.67 -30.69 19.48
N THR A 117 60.06 -30.73 20.75
CA THR A 117 61.46 -30.49 21.19
C THR A 117 62.44 -31.52 20.64
N SER A 118 61.98 -32.71 20.26
CA SER A 118 62.78 -33.79 19.67
C SER A 118 62.78 -33.78 18.13
N ALA A 119 62.16 -32.80 17.48
CA ALA A 119 62.17 -32.72 16.02
C ALA A 119 63.60 -32.53 15.48
N ALA A 120 63.99 -33.39 14.54
CA ALA A 120 65.27 -33.34 13.85
C ALA A 120 65.36 -32.17 12.87
N LEU A 121 66.59 -31.76 12.52
CA LEU A 121 66.85 -30.65 11.59
C LEU A 121 66.06 -30.75 10.29
N GLU A 122 66.06 -31.91 9.65
CA GLU A 122 65.34 -32.16 8.40
C GLU A 122 63.82 -32.09 8.57
N GLN A 123 63.29 -32.46 9.74
CA GLN A 123 61.85 -32.33 10.04
C GLN A 123 61.46 -30.86 10.17
N VAL A 124 62.30 -30.02 10.81
CA VAL A 124 62.07 -28.57 10.94
C VAL A 124 62.21 -27.86 9.59
N LYS A 125 63.24 -28.19 8.80
CA LYS A 125 63.42 -27.66 7.43
C LYS A 125 62.25 -28.05 6.52
N SER A 126 61.81 -29.31 6.56
CA SER A 126 60.66 -29.79 5.78
C SER A 126 59.34 -29.13 6.20
N ALA A 127 59.07 -28.95 7.51
CA ALA A 127 57.90 -28.22 7.99
C ALA A 127 57.91 -26.75 7.55
N THR A 128 59.08 -26.09 7.59
CA THR A 128 59.27 -24.71 7.13
C THR A 128 58.94 -24.58 5.64
N TRP A 129 59.52 -25.45 4.81
CA TRP A 129 59.28 -25.46 3.37
C TRP A 129 57.82 -25.75 3.03
N THR A 130 57.21 -26.72 3.72
CA THR A 130 55.80 -27.11 3.50
C THR A 130 54.86 -25.96 3.86
N LEU A 131 55.11 -25.25 4.97
CA LEU A 131 54.31 -24.09 5.35
C LEU A 131 54.47 -22.95 4.35
N GLN A 132 55.70 -22.64 3.90
CA GLN A 132 55.93 -21.62 2.88
C GLN A 132 55.20 -21.97 1.57
N ALA A 133 55.30 -23.22 1.11
CA ALA A 133 54.60 -23.69 -0.07
C ALA A 133 53.06 -23.57 0.07
N ALA A 134 52.50 -23.84 1.25
CA ALA A 134 51.08 -23.66 1.50
C ALA A 134 50.64 -22.18 1.49
N ILE A 135 51.48 -21.27 2.00
CA ILE A 135 51.25 -19.81 1.95
C ILE A 135 51.24 -19.35 0.48
N ASP A 136 52.25 -19.74 -0.30
CA ASP A 136 52.38 -19.37 -1.71
C ASP A 136 51.23 -19.95 -2.54
N LYS A 137 50.83 -21.20 -2.25
CA LYS A 137 49.69 -21.84 -2.91
C LYS A 137 48.38 -21.11 -2.59
N ALA A 138 48.14 -20.71 -1.34
CA ALA A 138 46.94 -19.96 -0.97
C ALA A 138 46.84 -18.62 -1.73
N ALA A 139 47.96 -17.91 -1.87
CA ALA A 139 48.03 -16.68 -2.62
C ALA A 139 47.75 -16.90 -4.12
N SER A 140 48.34 -17.95 -4.70
CA SER A 140 48.14 -18.33 -6.11
C SER A 140 46.71 -18.78 -6.40
N ASP A 141 46.12 -19.61 -5.54
CA ASP A 141 44.75 -20.11 -5.69
C ASP A 141 43.76 -18.94 -5.64
N LYS A 142 43.92 -18.01 -4.70
CA LYS A 142 43.10 -16.81 -4.61
C LYS A 142 43.24 -15.95 -5.87
N LYS A 143 44.47 -15.69 -6.33
CA LYS A 143 44.71 -14.90 -7.55
C LYS A 143 44.04 -15.55 -8.76
N THR A 144 44.20 -16.86 -8.92
CA THR A 144 43.60 -17.61 -10.03
C THR A 144 42.09 -17.52 -10.00
N PHE A 145 41.47 -17.71 -8.83
CA PHE A 145 40.02 -17.57 -8.69
C PHE A 145 39.55 -16.16 -9.02
N ASP A 146 40.22 -15.13 -8.48
CA ASP A 146 39.84 -13.73 -8.68
C ASP A 146 39.97 -13.30 -10.15
N ASP A 147 41.04 -13.70 -10.82
CA ASP A 147 41.25 -13.40 -12.24
C ASP A 147 40.20 -14.08 -13.13
N GLN A 148 39.76 -15.29 -12.76
CA GLN A 148 38.73 -16.03 -13.49
C GLN A 148 37.30 -15.57 -13.19
N ASN A 149 37.06 -14.92 -12.04
CA ASN A 149 35.73 -14.61 -11.52
C ASN A 149 35.59 -13.13 -11.08
N SER A 150 36.27 -12.21 -11.76
CA SER A 150 36.35 -10.79 -11.37
C SER A 150 35.00 -10.13 -11.08
N ASP A 151 34.00 -10.43 -11.91
CA ASP A 151 32.66 -9.87 -11.79
C ASP A 151 31.92 -10.42 -10.55
N LEU A 152 32.06 -11.72 -10.30
CA LEU A 152 31.49 -12.35 -9.10
C LEU A 152 32.15 -11.79 -7.85
N VAL A 153 33.48 -11.65 -7.83
CA VAL A 153 34.21 -11.08 -6.69
C VAL A 153 33.74 -9.64 -6.41
N THR A 154 33.52 -8.86 -7.46
CA THR A 154 33.02 -7.48 -7.34
C THR A 154 31.60 -7.45 -6.78
N ALA A 155 30.67 -8.22 -7.37
CA ALA A 155 29.29 -8.30 -6.92
C ALA A 155 29.18 -8.83 -5.48
N TYR A 156 30.02 -9.80 -5.10
CA TYR A 156 30.03 -10.37 -3.76
C TYR A 156 30.49 -9.36 -2.70
N LYS A 157 31.50 -8.52 -3.01
CA LYS A 157 31.92 -7.43 -2.12
C LYS A 157 30.82 -6.39 -1.93
N GLU A 158 30.12 -6.04 -3.00
CA GLU A 158 28.94 -5.16 -2.93
C GLU A 158 27.84 -5.79 -2.06
N LEU A 159 27.54 -7.08 -2.25
CA LEU A 159 26.53 -7.79 -1.45
C LEU A 159 26.90 -7.79 0.03
N LYS A 160 28.16 -8.05 0.36
CA LYS A 160 28.66 -8.00 1.74
C LYS A 160 28.48 -6.60 2.35
N SER A 161 28.75 -5.54 1.59
CA SER A 161 28.48 -4.16 2.03
C SER A 161 26.99 -3.90 2.23
N ASN A 162 26.14 -4.36 1.31
CA ASN A 162 24.69 -4.21 1.39
C ASN A 162 24.11 -4.94 2.61
N VAL A 163 24.50 -6.19 2.84
CA VAL A 163 24.09 -6.98 4.02
C VAL A 163 24.51 -6.30 5.32
N ASN A 164 25.71 -5.72 5.39
CA ASN A 164 26.17 -4.98 6.56
C ASN A 164 25.37 -3.69 6.83
N ASN A 165 24.68 -3.16 5.82
CA ASN A 165 23.80 -2.00 5.95
C ASN A 165 22.35 -2.37 6.31
N LYS A 166 22.03 -3.65 6.56
CA LYS A 166 20.69 -4.14 6.90
C LYS A 166 19.97 -3.26 7.92
N ASP A 167 20.59 -3.06 9.09
CA ASP A 167 19.93 -2.37 10.21
C ASP A 167 19.63 -0.90 9.91
N ASN A 168 20.54 -0.23 9.19
CA ASN A 168 20.32 1.15 8.74
C ASN A 168 19.13 1.23 7.77
N ASN A 169 19.03 0.29 6.84
CA ASN A 169 17.98 0.28 5.82
C ASN A 169 16.62 -0.19 6.36
N LEU A 170 16.58 -0.96 7.45
CA LEU A 170 15.35 -1.36 8.14
C LEU A 170 14.88 -0.36 9.20
N MET A 171 15.69 0.65 9.52
CA MET A 171 15.38 1.65 10.54
C MET A 171 14.07 2.39 10.23
N GLY A 172 13.17 2.44 11.22
CA GLY A 172 11.88 3.13 11.08
C GLY A 172 10.81 2.34 10.32
N LEU A 173 11.00 1.03 10.09
CA LEU A 173 10.01 0.11 9.55
C LEU A 173 9.36 -0.81 10.60
N ASP A 174 9.51 -0.48 11.89
CA ASP A 174 9.00 -1.30 13.01
C ASP A 174 7.49 -1.13 13.22
N SER A 175 6.89 -0.05 12.72
CA SER A 175 5.45 0.19 12.82
C SER A 175 4.66 -0.80 11.96
N THR A 176 3.51 -1.26 12.47
CA THR A 176 2.63 -2.23 11.79
C THR A 176 2.32 -1.86 10.34
N GLN A 177 2.12 -0.57 10.05
CA GLN A 177 1.82 -0.07 8.70
C GLN A 177 2.90 -0.40 7.65
N TYR A 178 4.15 -0.63 8.08
CA TYR A 178 5.28 -0.96 7.20
C TYR A 178 5.64 -2.45 7.24
N SER A 179 4.85 -3.29 7.91
CA SER A 179 5.16 -4.70 8.14
C SER A 179 5.52 -5.47 6.86
N ALA A 180 4.74 -5.31 5.77
CA ALA A 180 5.05 -5.99 4.52
C ALA A 180 6.31 -5.44 3.81
N ILE A 181 6.58 -4.13 3.93
CA ILE A 181 7.84 -3.52 3.44
C ILE A 181 9.02 -4.14 4.17
N ARG A 182 8.94 -4.20 5.50
CA ARG A 182 9.98 -4.80 6.34
C ARG A 182 10.19 -6.25 5.97
N THR A 183 9.14 -7.06 5.91
CA THR A 183 9.23 -8.49 5.59
C THR A 183 9.85 -8.72 4.21
N ASN A 184 9.46 -7.93 3.20
CA ASN A 184 10.04 -8.05 1.86
C ASN A 184 11.55 -7.76 1.87
N LEU A 185 11.96 -6.64 2.48
CA LEU A 185 13.36 -6.23 2.50
C LEU A 185 14.23 -7.13 3.40
N GLU A 186 13.70 -7.56 4.54
CA GLU A 186 14.36 -8.53 5.42
C GLU A 186 14.53 -9.90 4.76
N GLY A 187 13.59 -10.31 3.90
CA GLY A 187 13.73 -11.50 3.07
C GLY A 187 14.97 -11.46 2.17
N TYR A 188 15.20 -10.35 1.46
CA TYR A 188 16.41 -10.19 0.64
C TYR A 188 17.70 -10.19 1.48
N TYR A 189 17.71 -9.51 2.63
CA TYR A 189 18.88 -9.53 3.51
C TYR A 189 19.19 -10.90 4.09
N THR A 190 18.16 -11.70 4.37
CA THR A 190 18.32 -13.08 4.88
C THR A 190 18.99 -13.96 3.83
N ILE A 191 18.49 -13.92 2.58
CA ILE A 191 19.11 -14.61 1.45
C ILE A 191 20.56 -14.12 1.25
N GLY A 192 20.80 -12.81 1.39
CA GLY A 192 22.13 -12.22 1.21
C GLY A 192 23.12 -12.66 2.28
N ALA A 193 22.69 -12.70 3.54
CA ALA A 193 23.51 -13.20 4.63
C ALA A 193 23.89 -14.68 4.43
N ASP A 194 22.98 -15.50 3.94
CA ASP A 194 23.26 -16.91 3.62
C ASP A 194 24.28 -17.06 2.50
N VAL A 195 24.18 -16.25 1.44
CA VAL A 195 25.17 -16.22 0.34
C VAL A 195 26.55 -15.78 0.85
N VAL A 196 26.62 -14.71 1.66
CA VAL A 196 27.89 -14.24 2.25
C VAL A 196 28.49 -15.30 3.19
N LYS A 197 27.66 -16.05 3.91
CA LYS A 197 28.13 -17.13 4.81
C LYS A 197 28.73 -18.31 4.04
N LYS A 198 28.27 -18.61 2.82
CA LYS A 198 28.85 -19.67 1.97
C LYS A 198 30.27 -19.35 1.52
N THR A 199 30.65 -18.07 1.43
CA THR A 199 31.92 -17.58 0.88
C THR A 199 32.09 -17.83 -0.63
N LEU A 200 33.09 -17.22 -1.26
CA LEU A 200 33.36 -17.35 -2.70
C LEU A 200 33.86 -18.76 -3.06
N VAL A 201 34.65 -19.37 -2.18
CA VAL A 201 35.19 -20.73 -2.34
C VAL A 201 34.85 -21.54 -1.09
N PRO A 202 33.67 -22.17 -1.04
CA PRO A 202 33.23 -22.92 0.13
C PRO A 202 34.11 -24.17 0.36
N VAL A 203 34.18 -24.64 1.61
CA VAL A 203 34.86 -25.90 1.96
C VAL A 203 34.16 -27.08 1.28
N GLU A 204 32.83 -27.06 1.27
CA GLU A 204 31.97 -28.07 0.66
C GLU A 204 30.83 -27.40 -0.12
N GLY A 205 30.40 -28.03 -1.22
CA GLY A 205 29.34 -27.51 -2.08
C GLY A 205 29.83 -26.58 -3.19
N MET A 206 28.88 -25.96 -3.89
CA MET A 206 29.16 -25.08 -5.02
C MET A 206 29.33 -23.63 -4.57
N SER A 207 30.24 -22.91 -5.24
CA SER A 207 30.38 -21.46 -5.13
C SER A 207 29.08 -20.74 -5.51
N PRO A 208 28.81 -19.56 -4.90
CA PRO A 208 27.74 -18.70 -5.37
C PRO A 208 27.96 -18.29 -6.83
N THR A 209 26.88 -18.10 -7.57
CA THR A 209 26.96 -17.70 -8.98
C THR A 209 26.93 -16.17 -9.13
N LYS A 210 27.49 -15.65 -10.22
CA LYS A 210 27.44 -14.21 -10.53
C LYS A 210 26.00 -13.69 -10.59
N ASP A 211 25.12 -14.43 -11.24
CA ASP A 211 23.73 -14.02 -11.47
C ASP A 211 22.93 -14.01 -10.15
N GLU A 212 23.10 -15.00 -9.29
CA GLU A 212 22.50 -15.04 -7.95
C GLU A 212 22.87 -13.78 -7.15
N VAL A 213 24.16 -13.46 -7.07
CA VAL A 213 24.68 -12.32 -6.29
C VAL A 213 24.22 -10.99 -6.91
N THR A 214 24.31 -10.85 -8.24
CA THR A 214 23.95 -9.61 -8.94
C THR A 214 22.45 -9.33 -8.86
N ASN A 215 21.60 -10.35 -9.03
CA ASN A 215 20.16 -10.21 -8.89
C ASN A 215 19.79 -9.80 -7.46
N LEU A 216 20.48 -10.34 -6.46
CA LEU A 216 20.22 -10.00 -5.07
C LEU A 216 20.62 -8.56 -4.72
N ASN A 217 21.79 -8.09 -5.18
CA ASN A 217 22.17 -6.68 -5.06
C ASN A 217 21.14 -5.77 -5.74
N THR A 218 20.72 -6.13 -6.95
CA THR A 218 19.70 -5.38 -7.70
C THR A 218 18.40 -5.27 -6.90
N ASN A 219 17.92 -6.37 -6.33
CA ASN A 219 16.69 -6.41 -5.54
C ASN A 219 16.78 -5.61 -4.23
N ILE A 220 17.92 -5.70 -3.53
CA ILE A 220 18.17 -4.90 -2.31
C ILE A 220 18.20 -3.41 -2.67
N ASN A 221 19.04 -3.02 -3.63
CA ASN A 221 19.24 -1.63 -4.02
C ASN A 221 17.94 -1.00 -4.55
N ALA A 222 17.19 -1.70 -5.41
CA ALA A 222 15.90 -1.22 -5.90
C ALA A 222 14.87 -1.08 -4.77
N SER A 223 14.82 -2.05 -3.84
CA SER A 223 13.89 -1.97 -2.70
C SER A 223 14.20 -0.85 -1.73
N VAL A 224 15.49 -0.54 -1.53
CA VAL A 224 15.93 0.61 -0.72
C VAL A 224 15.64 1.93 -1.43
N ALA A 225 15.85 2.01 -2.76
CA ALA A 225 15.58 3.22 -3.54
C ALA A 225 14.09 3.60 -3.54
N ASP A 226 13.20 2.60 -3.65
CA ASP A 226 11.74 2.80 -3.66
C ASP A 226 11.13 2.99 -2.26
N LEU A 227 11.92 2.95 -1.19
CA LEU A 227 11.40 2.88 0.17
C LEU A 227 10.51 4.09 0.51
N GLY A 228 10.86 5.28 0.00
CA GLY A 228 10.07 6.50 0.19
C GLY A 228 8.64 6.37 -0.35
N SER A 229 8.50 6.02 -1.63
CA SER A 229 7.18 5.87 -2.28
C SER A 229 6.36 4.72 -1.70
N ARG A 230 7.01 3.61 -1.31
CA ARG A 230 6.33 2.49 -0.65
C ARG A 230 5.79 2.89 0.72
N LYS A 231 6.53 3.68 1.49
CA LYS A 231 6.06 4.23 2.77
C LYS A 231 4.91 5.21 2.57
N GLU A 232 4.98 6.12 1.60
CA GLU A 232 3.87 7.04 1.29
C GLU A 232 2.58 6.28 0.94
N ASN A 233 2.68 5.21 0.15
CA ASN A 233 1.56 4.34 -0.16
C ASN A 233 0.99 3.67 1.11
N ALA A 234 1.85 3.05 1.93
CA ALA A 234 1.45 2.42 3.18
C ALA A 234 0.79 3.43 4.15
N ASP A 235 1.35 4.64 4.27
CA ASP A 235 0.82 5.72 5.09
C ASP A 235 -0.53 6.22 4.59
N MET A 236 -0.73 6.31 3.28
CA MET A 236 -2.02 6.68 2.68
C MET A 236 -3.09 5.66 3.06
N TYR A 237 -2.81 4.36 2.95
CA TYR A 237 -3.74 3.31 3.32
C TYR A 237 -3.96 3.20 4.84
N PHE A 238 -2.95 3.47 5.67
CA PHE A 238 -3.04 3.35 7.12
C PHE A 238 -3.71 4.55 7.78
N ASN A 239 -3.38 5.77 7.34
CA ASN A 239 -3.90 7.00 7.93
C ASN A 239 -5.17 7.51 7.24
N LYS A 240 -5.51 6.99 6.07
CA LYS A 240 -6.69 7.36 5.27
C LYS A 240 -7.26 6.11 4.57
N PHE A 241 -7.41 6.17 3.25
CA PHE A 241 -7.89 5.09 2.41
C PHE A 241 -7.50 5.37 0.96
N GLY A 242 -7.31 4.31 0.18
CA GLY A 242 -7.27 4.38 -1.27
C GLY A 242 -8.68 4.34 -1.83
N LYS A 243 -9.13 5.43 -2.45
CA LYS A 243 -10.42 5.51 -3.17
C LYS A 243 -10.27 4.99 -4.60
N LYS A 244 -11.14 4.08 -5.00
CA LYS A 244 -11.27 3.58 -6.37
C LYS A 244 -12.63 3.95 -6.92
N VAL A 245 -12.63 5.00 -7.75
CA VAL A 245 -13.82 5.50 -8.44
C VAL A 245 -14.29 4.48 -9.47
N LEU A 246 -15.59 4.26 -9.56
CA LEU A 246 -16.15 3.37 -10.57
C LEU A 246 -16.01 3.97 -11.96
N VAL A 247 -15.63 3.12 -12.91
CA VAL A 247 -15.57 3.45 -14.34
C VAL A 247 -16.30 2.39 -15.13
N LYS A 248 -16.96 2.78 -16.22
CA LYS A 248 -17.72 1.84 -17.06
C LYS A 248 -16.86 0.67 -17.56
N SER A 249 -15.60 0.93 -17.91
CA SER A 249 -14.65 -0.10 -18.37
C SER A 249 -14.25 -1.12 -17.29
N GLY A 250 -14.61 -0.89 -16.03
CA GLY A 250 -14.41 -1.86 -14.95
C GLY A 250 -15.41 -3.02 -15.02
N VAL A 251 -16.55 -2.85 -15.70
CA VAL A 251 -17.48 -3.93 -16.00
C VAL A 251 -16.91 -4.77 -17.13
N VAL A 252 -16.58 -6.02 -16.83
CA VAL A 252 -16.11 -7.01 -17.80
C VAL A 252 -17.25 -8.00 -18.02
N ALA A 253 -17.89 -7.89 -19.18
CA ALA A 253 -18.91 -8.84 -19.60
C ALA A 253 -18.29 -10.24 -19.79
N PRO A 254 -19.06 -11.33 -19.59
CA PRO A 254 -18.58 -12.66 -19.93
C PRO A 254 -18.21 -12.68 -21.41
N LYS A 255 -17.09 -13.33 -21.74
CA LYS A 255 -16.82 -13.68 -23.14
C LYS A 255 -18.00 -14.54 -23.61
N PRO A 256 -18.63 -14.26 -24.76
CA PRO A 256 -19.67 -15.14 -25.26
C PRO A 256 -19.06 -16.53 -25.45
N MET A 257 -19.56 -17.51 -24.71
CA MET A 257 -19.31 -18.91 -25.04
C MET A 257 -20.27 -19.24 -26.18
N MET A 258 -19.75 -19.44 -27.39
CA MET A 258 -20.53 -19.99 -28.50
C MET A 258 -20.23 -21.48 -28.68
N ALA A 259 -21.26 -22.20 -29.12
CA ALA A 259 -21.31 -23.66 -29.28
C ALA A 259 -20.55 -24.19 -30.52
N ASP A 260 -19.83 -23.35 -31.27
CA ASP A 260 -19.30 -23.70 -32.59
C ASP A 260 -18.14 -22.82 -33.11
N GLY A 261 -17.41 -22.10 -32.23
CA GLY A 261 -16.02 -21.71 -32.51
C GLY A 261 -15.76 -20.54 -33.49
N VAL A 262 -16.75 -19.72 -33.86
CA VAL A 262 -16.51 -18.49 -34.62
C VAL A 262 -16.66 -17.26 -33.73
N GLN A 263 -15.60 -16.43 -33.68
CA GLN A 263 -15.64 -15.16 -32.95
C GLN A 263 -16.35 -14.10 -33.77
N THR A 264 -17.48 -13.59 -33.28
CA THR A 264 -18.03 -12.31 -33.74
C THR A 264 -17.60 -11.22 -32.78
N GLU A 265 -17.08 -10.13 -33.33
CA GLU A 265 -16.73 -8.92 -32.57
C GLU A 265 -17.93 -8.39 -31.79
N HIS A 266 -17.65 -7.86 -30.61
CA HIS A 266 -18.58 -7.29 -29.65
C HIS A 266 -19.68 -6.44 -30.30
N GLU A 267 -20.93 -6.91 -30.31
CA GLU A 267 -22.07 -6.00 -30.45
C GLU A 267 -22.14 -5.15 -29.17
N THR A 268 -21.74 -3.89 -29.25
CA THR A 268 -22.02 -2.90 -28.22
C THR A 268 -23.53 -2.67 -28.14
N PRO A 269 -24.24 -3.07 -27.07
CA PRO A 269 -25.66 -2.79 -26.98
C PRO A 269 -25.82 -1.30 -26.65
N THR A 270 -26.49 -0.57 -27.54
CA THR A 270 -26.97 0.80 -27.30
C THR A 270 -27.90 0.91 -26.09
N ASP A 271 -28.39 -0.23 -25.57
CA ASP A 271 -29.37 -0.34 -24.48
C ASP A 271 -28.78 -0.25 -23.07
N ASN A 272 -27.44 -0.27 -22.92
CA ASN A 272 -26.77 -0.16 -21.62
C ASN A 272 -26.26 1.28 -21.33
N LEU A 273 -26.80 2.28 -22.02
CA LEU A 273 -26.44 3.68 -21.78
C LEU A 273 -27.32 4.28 -20.66
N GLN A 274 -26.68 5.05 -19.78
CA GLN A 274 -27.38 5.87 -18.81
C GLN A 274 -28.37 6.84 -19.52
N PRO A 275 -29.54 7.12 -18.95
CA PRO A 275 -30.44 8.14 -19.46
C PRO A 275 -29.83 9.52 -19.43
N VAL A 276 -30.12 10.27 -20.48
CA VAL A 276 -29.66 11.64 -20.63
C VAL A 276 -30.29 12.62 -19.63
N ASN A 277 -31.42 12.26 -19.04
CA ASN A 277 -32.12 13.08 -18.04
C ASN A 277 -31.93 12.59 -16.59
N TYR A 278 -31.00 11.67 -16.32
CA TYR A 278 -30.69 11.21 -14.97
C TYR A 278 -29.59 12.04 -14.32
N SER A 279 -30.01 13.02 -13.52
CA SER A 279 -29.11 13.82 -12.68
C SER A 279 -28.72 13.07 -11.41
N PHE A 280 -29.74 12.62 -10.67
CA PHE A 280 -29.54 11.70 -9.55
C PHE A 280 -29.37 10.29 -10.10
N VAL A 281 -28.37 9.62 -9.56
CA VAL A 281 -28.02 8.25 -9.95
C VAL A 281 -28.30 7.25 -8.85
N GLY A 282 -28.83 7.67 -7.71
CA GLY A 282 -29.40 6.81 -6.68
C GLY A 282 -30.82 7.27 -6.37
N TYR A 283 -31.76 6.33 -6.30
CA TYR A 283 -33.17 6.62 -6.02
C TYR A 283 -33.66 5.94 -4.75
N SER A 284 -34.55 6.56 -3.98
CA SER A 284 -35.09 6.02 -2.72
C SER A 284 -36.31 5.11 -2.89
N VAL A 285 -36.67 4.81 -4.14
CA VAL A 285 -37.80 3.98 -4.53
C VAL A 285 -37.43 3.07 -5.70
N ASP A 286 -38.29 2.11 -5.99
CA ASP A 286 -38.06 1.13 -7.05
C ASP A 286 -37.83 1.84 -8.39
N VAL A 287 -36.71 1.53 -9.02
CA VAL A 287 -36.39 2.00 -10.37
C VAL A 287 -36.75 0.90 -11.35
N ASN A 288 -37.58 1.24 -12.32
CA ASN A 288 -37.94 0.35 -13.41
C ASN A 288 -37.34 0.86 -14.72
N GLY A 289 -36.90 -0.06 -15.57
CA GLY A 289 -36.54 0.18 -16.96
C GLY A 289 -37.79 0.35 -17.83
N SER A 290 -37.87 -0.38 -18.94
CA SER A 290 -39.09 -0.45 -19.74
C SER A 290 -40.17 -1.26 -19.01
N GLY A 291 -41.21 -0.60 -18.49
CA GLY A 291 -42.30 -1.27 -17.78
C GLY A 291 -41.98 -1.54 -16.31
N SER A 292 -42.11 -2.78 -15.85
CA SER A 292 -41.88 -3.18 -14.44
C SER A 292 -40.57 -3.94 -14.22
N THR A 293 -39.75 -4.12 -15.25
CA THR A 293 -38.46 -4.82 -15.15
C THR A 293 -37.38 -3.90 -14.57
N PRO A 294 -36.32 -4.45 -13.94
CA PRO A 294 -35.14 -3.68 -13.60
C PRO A 294 -34.56 -2.93 -14.81
N PRO A 295 -33.85 -1.81 -14.61
CA PRO A 295 -33.13 -1.13 -15.69
C PRO A 295 -32.06 -2.03 -16.33
N ALA A 296 -31.92 -1.92 -17.65
CA ALA A 296 -30.94 -2.69 -18.43
C ALA A 296 -29.52 -2.11 -18.36
N TRP A 297 -29.35 -0.84 -17.97
CA TRP A 297 -28.02 -0.27 -17.77
C TRP A 297 -27.33 -0.84 -16.53
N ASP A 298 -26.02 -0.96 -16.65
CA ASP A 298 -25.11 -1.49 -15.64
C ASP A 298 -24.40 -0.36 -14.89
N TYR A 299 -24.01 0.72 -15.56
CA TYR A 299 -23.25 1.83 -14.99
C TYR A 299 -23.98 3.17 -15.18
N VAL A 300 -24.05 3.96 -14.11
CA VAL A 300 -24.47 5.36 -14.18
C VAL A 300 -23.55 6.26 -13.35
N LYS A 301 -23.44 7.51 -13.76
CA LYS A 301 -22.69 8.59 -13.11
C LYS A 301 -23.53 9.85 -13.02
N ARG A 302 -23.44 10.55 -11.88
CA ARG A 302 -24.18 11.78 -11.62
C ARG A 302 -23.93 12.80 -12.73
N THR A 303 -25.00 13.43 -13.22
CA THR A 303 -24.93 14.52 -14.19
C THR A 303 -25.45 15.83 -13.61
N VAL A 304 -24.88 16.94 -14.07
CA VAL A 304 -25.21 18.31 -13.65
C VAL A 304 -25.77 19.08 -14.85
N PHE A 305 -26.82 19.86 -14.61
CA PHE A 305 -27.46 20.66 -15.64
C PHE A 305 -27.22 22.14 -15.39
N ASN A 306 -27.32 22.98 -16.40
CA ASN A 306 -27.55 24.41 -16.20
C ASN A 306 -29.02 24.65 -15.85
N ILE A 307 -29.35 25.82 -15.32
CA ILE A 307 -30.74 26.22 -15.01
C ILE A 307 -31.69 26.11 -16.21
N ASN A 308 -31.16 26.24 -17.44
CA ASN A 308 -31.92 26.15 -18.69
C ASN A 308 -32.13 24.71 -19.18
N GLY A 309 -31.67 23.70 -18.43
CA GLY A 309 -31.88 22.28 -18.74
C GLY A 309 -30.84 21.63 -19.67
N THR A 310 -29.82 22.36 -20.11
CA THR A 310 -28.67 21.80 -20.82
C THR A 310 -27.69 21.15 -19.86
N LEU A 311 -26.88 20.20 -20.33
CA LEU A 311 -25.79 19.63 -19.55
C LEU A 311 -24.69 20.67 -19.33
N VAL A 312 -24.07 20.66 -18.14
CA VAL A 312 -22.84 21.43 -17.88
C VAL A 312 -21.69 20.79 -18.66
N ASP A 313 -20.78 21.58 -19.21
CA ASP A 313 -19.59 21.06 -19.89
C ASP A 313 -18.58 20.45 -18.91
N ASN A 314 -17.74 19.52 -19.38
CA ASN A 314 -16.67 18.88 -18.59
C ASN A 314 -17.13 18.14 -17.30
N GLN A 315 -18.30 17.51 -17.32
CA GLN A 315 -18.79 16.75 -16.14
C GLN A 315 -17.90 15.56 -15.77
N ASN A 316 -17.16 15.05 -16.74
CA ASN A 316 -16.29 13.90 -16.59
C ASN A 316 -14.84 14.23 -16.26
N GLY A 317 -14.48 15.51 -16.22
CA GLY A 317 -13.09 15.92 -16.13
C GLY A 317 -12.34 15.66 -17.43
N ASP A 318 -11.10 16.15 -17.49
CA ASP A 318 -10.13 15.89 -18.54
C ASP A 318 -8.76 15.62 -17.92
N VAL A 319 -7.72 15.45 -18.73
CA VAL A 319 -6.35 15.17 -18.26
C VAL A 319 -5.81 16.22 -17.27
N ASN A 320 -6.34 17.44 -17.28
CA ASN A 320 -5.89 18.56 -16.45
C ASN A 320 -6.93 19.01 -15.41
N THR A 321 -8.17 18.52 -15.51
CA THR A 321 -9.29 18.98 -14.67
C THR A 321 -10.03 17.80 -14.06
N ALA A 322 -10.09 17.74 -12.73
CA ALA A 322 -10.88 16.71 -12.05
C ALA A 322 -12.38 16.81 -12.42
N PRO A 323 -13.11 15.68 -12.48
CA PRO A 323 -14.55 15.71 -12.70
C PRO A 323 -15.27 16.52 -11.60
N LEU A 324 -16.39 17.15 -11.97
CA LEU A 324 -17.26 17.86 -11.03
C LEU A 324 -17.75 16.95 -9.91
N THR A 325 -17.97 15.67 -10.23
CA THR A 325 -18.42 14.63 -9.31
C THR A 325 -17.94 13.27 -9.77
N ASP A 326 -17.63 12.39 -8.82
CA ASP A 326 -17.25 11.00 -9.02
C ASP A 326 -18.29 10.03 -8.43
N VAL A 327 -19.51 10.52 -8.19
CA VAL A 327 -20.61 9.67 -7.72
C VAL A 327 -21.16 8.87 -8.89
N SER A 328 -20.97 7.56 -8.79
CA SER A 328 -21.36 6.58 -9.79
C SER A 328 -21.79 5.30 -9.13
N TRP A 329 -22.60 4.51 -9.83
CA TRP A 329 -23.10 3.25 -9.36
C TRP A 329 -23.00 2.19 -10.43
N ILE A 330 -22.68 0.97 -10.01
CA ILE A 330 -23.08 -0.22 -10.73
C ILE A 330 -24.51 -0.55 -10.31
N TYR A 331 -25.47 -0.44 -11.23
CA TYR A 331 -26.89 -0.76 -11.03
C TYR A 331 -27.15 -2.26 -11.04
N SER A 332 -26.43 -2.98 -11.88
CA SER A 332 -26.56 -4.42 -12.04
C SER A 332 -25.24 -4.99 -12.52
N LEU A 333 -24.98 -6.25 -12.15
CA LEU A 333 -23.99 -7.08 -12.79
C LEU A 333 -24.75 -8.29 -13.34
N ASN A 334 -24.78 -8.41 -14.67
CA ASN A 334 -25.45 -9.52 -15.33
C ASN A 334 -24.73 -10.84 -15.02
N ASN A 335 -25.45 -11.96 -15.15
CA ASN A 335 -24.89 -13.29 -14.92
C ASN A 335 -23.62 -13.50 -15.78
N GLY A 336 -22.54 -13.97 -15.15
CA GLY A 336 -21.22 -14.13 -15.77
C GLY A 336 -20.40 -12.84 -15.96
N SER A 337 -20.96 -11.66 -15.69
CA SER A 337 -20.19 -10.41 -15.69
C SER A 337 -19.45 -10.24 -14.37
N LYS A 338 -18.33 -9.51 -14.41
CA LYS A 338 -17.60 -9.10 -13.22
C LYS A 338 -17.28 -7.63 -13.22
N TYR A 339 -17.02 -7.08 -12.03
CA TYR A 339 -16.41 -5.77 -11.88
C TYR A 339 -15.00 -5.91 -11.31
N THR A 340 -13.99 -5.40 -12.01
CA THR A 340 -12.58 -5.53 -11.60
C THR A 340 -12.04 -4.21 -11.05
N VAL A 341 -11.35 -4.28 -9.91
CA VAL A 341 -10.63 -3.16 -9.28
C VAL A 341 -9.16 -3.52 -9.14
N SER A 342 -8.25 -2.61 -9.51
CA SER A 342 -6.80 -2.79 -9.35
C SER A 342 -6.20 -1.71 -8.44
N PHE A 343 -5.20 -2.09 -7.65
CA PHE A 343 -4.51 -1.18 -6.74
C PHE A 343 -3.12 -1.68 -6.32
N THR A 344 -2.18 -0.75 -6.23
CA THR A 344 -0.87 -0.98 -5.59
C THR A 344 -0.96 -0.82 -4.09
N TYR A 345 -0.40 -1.75 -3.34
CA TYR A 345 -0.48 -1.79 -1.89
C TYR A 345 0.79 -2.36 -1.25
N TYR A 346 1.39 -1.60 -0.34
CA TYR A 346 2.63 -1.99 0.37
C TYR A 346 2.44 -2.07 1.91
N GLY A 347 1.20 -1.94 2.40
CA GLY A 347 0.86 -2.06 3.82
C GLY A 347 0.79 -3.51 4.34
N PRO A 348 0.21 -3.74 5.54
CA PRO A 348 0.01 -5.08 6.11
C PRO A 348 -0.72 -6.04 5.17
N THR A 349 -0.47 -7.35 5.26
CA THR A 349 -1.11 -8.37 4.39
C THR A 349 -2.65 -8.48 4.54
N THR A 350 -3.22 -7.70 5.47
CA THR A 350 -4.66 -7.51 5.66
C THR A 350 -5.06 -6.05 5.45
N ALA A 351 -6.29 -5.83 4.96
CA ALA A 351 -6.90 -4.51 4.86
C ALA A 351 -8.43 -4.62 4.95
N TYR A 352 -9.09 -3.48 5.06
CA TYR A 352 -10.54 -3.36 5.05
C TYR A 352 -10.99 -2.72 3.75
N LEU A 353 -11.99 -3.34 3.14
CA LEU A 353 -12.68 -2.84 1.97
C LEU A 353 -14.06 -2.32 2.38
N TYR A 354 -14.37 -1.11 1.97
CA TYR A 354 -15.68 -0.49 2.12
C TYR A 354 -16.24 -0.03 0.78
N PHE A 355 -17.56 -0.07 0.63
CA PHE A 355 -18.27 0.51 -0.51
C PHE A 355 -19.74 0.77 -0.15
N PRO A 356 -20.36 1.84 -0.66
CA PRO A 356 -21.79 2.06 -0.45
C PRO A 356 -22.59 1.07 -1.30
N TYR A 357 -23.69 0.55 -0.76
CA TYR A 357 -24.57 -0.37 -1.46
C TYR A 357 -26.03 -0.21 -1.07
N LYS A 358 -26.94 -0.60 -1.97
CA LYS A 358 -28.39 -0.60 -1.78
C LYS A 358 -29.11 -1.49 -2.81
N LEU A 359 -30.44 -1.58 -2.78
CA LEU A 359 -31.22 -2.27 -3.82
C LEU A 359 -31.77 -1.31 -4.88
N VAL A 360 -31.87 -1.80 -6.12
CA VAL A 360 -32.59 -1.11 -7.21
C VAL A 360 -34.10 -1.33 -7.08
N GLN A 361 -34.52 -2.55 -6.77
CA GLN A 361 -35.92 -2.93 -6.59
C GLN A 361 -36.14 -3.70 -5.28
N SER A 362 -37.26 -3.43 -4.62
CA SER A 362 -37.64 -4.04 -3.35
C SER A 362 -37.89 -5.55 -3.45
N SER A 363 -38.40 -6.00 -4.60
CA SER A 363 -38.65 -7.41 -4.94
C SER A 363 -37.39 -8.28 -4.96
N GLN A 364 -36.20 -7.67 -5.05
CA GLN A 364 -34.91 -8.36 -5.13
C GLN A 364 -34.27 -8.66 -3.77
N SER A 365 -34.88 -8.21 -2.67
CA SER A 365 -34.31 -8.25 -1.32
C SER A 365 -33.94 -9.64 -0.80
N THR A 366 -34.63 -10.69 -1.23
CA THR A 366 -34.34 -12.09 -0.85
C THR A 366 -33.36 -12.79 -1.79
N THR A 367 -33.06 -12.18 -2.94
CA THR A 367 -32.21 -12.74 -4.00
C THR A 367 -30.87 -12.03 -4.14
N VAL A 368 -30.53 -11.11 -3.22
CA VAL A 368 -29.27 -10.40 -3.28
C VAL A 368 -28.07 -11.32 -3.01
N GLY A 369 -26.97 -11.10 -3.72
CA GLY A 369 -25.71 -11.80 -3.50
C GLY A 369 -24.57 -11.14 -4.26
N LEU A 370 -23.40 -11.07 -3.63
CA LEU A 370 -22.18 -10.53 -4.22
C LEU A 370 -20.99 -11.34 -3.69
N ASN A 371 -20.12 -11.78 -4.59
CA ASN A 371 -18.86 -12.43 -4.25
C ASN A 371 -17.69 -11.54 -4.65
N TYR A 372 -16.56 -11.68 -3.97
CA TYR A 372 -15.29 -11.07 -4.37
C TYR A 372 -14.16 -12.11 -4.38
N SER A 373 -13.28 -12.04 -5.37
CA SER A 373 -12.01 -12.77 -5.41
C SER A 373 -10.85 -11.78 -5.36
N LEU A 374 -9.88 -12.03 -4.48
CA LEU A 374 -8.66 -11.23 -4.41
C LEU A 374 -7.55 -11.95 -5.17
N ASN A 375 -6.89 -11.27 -6.11
CA ASN A 375 -5.71 -11.80 -6.82
C ASN A 375 -5.94 -13.15 -7.54
N GLY A 376 -7.17 -13.43 -7.96
CA GLY A 376 -7.55 -14.69 -8.60
C GLY A 376 -7.68 -15.88 -7.66
N THR A 377 -7.74 -15.66 -6.34
CA THR A 377 -8.02 -16.72 -5.36
C THR A 377 -9.49 -17.16 -5.42
N GLU A 378 -9.85 -18.17 -4.63
CA GLU A 378 -11.24 -18.56 -4.44
C GLU A 378 -12.11 -17.36 -4.03
N ALA A 379 -13.32 -17.31 -4.61
CA ALA A 379 -14.27 -16.24 -4.38
C ALA A 379 -14.91 -16.38 -2.99
N LYS A 380 -14.97 -15.28 -2.25
CA LYS A 380 -15.61 -15.17 -0.94
C LYS A 380 -16.93 -14.42 -1.08
N SER A 381 -17.94 -14.84 -0.32
CA SER A 381 -19.23 -14.16 -0.24
C SER A 381 -19.12 -12.85 0.56
N VAL A 382 -19.80 -11.81 0.09
CA VAL A 382 -20.16 -10.63 0.88
C VAL A 382 -21.48 -10.95 1.57
N GLU A 383 -21.42 -11.29 2.84
CA GLU A 383 -22.60 -11.70 3.61
C GLU A 383 -23.53 -10.52 3.89
N PHE A 384 -24.81 -10.67 3.51
CA PHE A 384 -25.89 -9.73 3.79
C PHE A 384 -26.93 -10.40 4.70
N THR A 385 -27.12 -9.88 5.90
CA THR A 385 -28.04 -10.40 6.90
C THR A 385 -29.01 -9.32 7.37
N ALA A 386 -30.22 -9.73 7.74
CA ALA A 386 -31.14 -8.82 8.41
C ALA A 386 -30.47 -8.26 9.69
N PRO A 387 -30.86 -7.06 10.16
CA PRO A 387 -30.39 -6.58 11.44
C PRO A 387 -30.78 -7.62 12.50
N THR A 388 -29.79 -8.31 13.08
CA THR A 388 -29.98 -8.81 14.43
C THR A 388 -30.19 -7.57 15.29
N THR A 389 -31.18 -7.59 16.18
CA THR A 389 -31.31 -6.58 17.23
C THR A 389 -30.03 -6.61 18.07
N MET A 390 -28.98 -5.94 17.61
CA MET A 390 -27.79 -5.66 18.39
C MET A 390 -28.23 -4.64 19.42
N ASN A 391 -28.52 -5.13 20.61
CA ASN A 391 -28.44 -4.31 21.80
C ASN A 391 -27.03 -3.69 21.80
N PRO A 392 -26.87 -2.36 21.85
CA PRO A 392 -25.55 -1.75 21.80
C PRO A 392 -24.72 -2.26 22.99
N GLU A 393 -23.65 -3.00 22.70
CA GLU A 393 -22.64 -3.36 23.70
C GLU A 393 -21.99 -2.07 24.21
N GLY A 394 -22.37 -1.71 25.44
CA GLY A 394 -21.97 -0.47 26.10
C GLY A 394 -22.78 -0.20 27.37
N MET A 395 -23.12 -1.22 28.14
CA MET A 395 -23.53 -1.08 29.54
C MET A 395 -22.95 -2.26 30.31
N ASP A 396 -21.78 -2.02 30.91
CA ASP A 396 -21.12 -2.94 31.82
C ASP A 396 -21.54 -2.64 33.27
N SER A 397 -21.87 -3.69 34.03
CA SER A 397 -21.56 -3.92 35.46
C SER A 397 -22.50 -4.98 36.09
N PRO A 398 -22.07 -5.74 37.10
CA PRO A 398 -20.91 -6.64 37.11
C PRO A 398 -21.24 -8.04 37.70
N ALA A 399 -20.23 -8.93 37.64
CA ALA A 399 -19.95 -10.08 38.52
C ALA A 399 -20.02 -11.49 37.89
N GLY A 400 -18.82 -12.06 37.67
CA GLY A 400 -18.42 -13.39 38.13
C GLY A 400 -18.91 -14.61 37.33
N THR A 401 -18.06 -15.17 36.48
CA THR A 401 -17.21 -16.35 36.79
C THR A 401 -16.56 -16.92 35.52
N THR A 402 -15.32 -17.33 35.68
CA THR A 402 -14.41 -18.00 34.72
C THR A 402 -14.95 -19.33 34.17
N GLN A 403 -14.80 -19.57 32.86
CA GLN A 403 -14.15 -20.80 32.37
C GLN A 403 -13.70 -20.71 30.90
N THR A 404 -12.50 -21.20 30.67
CA THR A 404 -11.69 -21.28 29.44
C THR A 404 -12.00 -22.51 28.59
N THR A 405 -12.07 -22.41 27.25
CA THR A 405 -11.37 -23.32 26.31
C THR A 405 -11.33 -22.72 24.88
N PRO A 406 -10.28 -22.99 24.06
CA PRO A 406 -10.00 -22.26 22.82
C PRO A 406 -10.56 -22.97 21.58
N GLU A 407 -11.28 -22.24 20.71
CA GLU A 407 -11.68 -22.73 19.40
C GLU A 407 -11.14 -21.85 18.26
N THR A 408 -10.27 -22.48 17.49
CA THR A 408 -10.02 -22.41 16.04
C THR A 408 -10.57 -21.20 15.26
N THR A 409 -9.62 -20.44 14.74
CA THR A 409 -9.76 -19.24 13.89
C THR A 409 -10.58 -19.48 12.62
N THR A 410 -11.83 -19.05 12.63
CA THR A 410 -12.59 -18.70 11.42
C THR A 410 -12.58 -17.16 11.31
N PRO A 411 -12.32 -16.53 10.15
CA PRO A 411 -12.32 -15.08 10.04
C PRO A 411 -13.69 -14.54 10.46
N ALA A 412 -13.71 -13.60 11.42
CA ALA A 412 -14.92 -12.97 11.94
C ALA A 412 -15.79 -12.45 10.78
N THR A 413 -16.97 -13.04 10.60
CA THR A 413 -17.95 -12.63 9.61
C THR A 413 -18.52 -11.27 10.01
N THR A 414 -18.11 -10.24 9.28
CA THR A 414 -18.67 -8.88 9.35
C THR A 414 -19.96 -8.86 8.56
N ALA A 415 -21.06 -9.31 9.17
CA ALA A 415 -22.34 -9.39 8.48
C ALA A 415 -22.85 -7.99 8.10
N ASN A 416 -23.09 -7.77 6.81
CA ASN A 416 -23.59 -6.49 6.29
C ASN A 416 -25.12 -6.48 6.36
N LEU A 417 -25.74 -5.32 6.57
CA LEU A 417 -27.21 -5.23 6.58
C LEU A 417 -27.82 -5.65 5.24
N THR A 418 -28.92 -6.40 5.26
CA THR A 418 -29.71 -6.66 4.04
C THR A 418 -30.04 -5.32 3.38
N PRO A 419 -29.68 -5.11 2.11
CA PRO A 419 -29.88 -3.83 1.46
C PRO A 419 -31.38 -3.55 1.26
N THR A 420 -31.74 -2.27 1.34
CA THR A 420 -33.09 -1.79 1.00
C THR A 420 -33.01 -0.78 -0.13
N VAL A 421 -34.17 -0.38 -0.65
CA VAL A 421 -34.25 0.59 -1.76
C VAL A 421 -34.12 2.03 -1.27
N ASP A 422 -34.55 2.30 -0.04
CA ASP A 422 -34.66 3.65 0.51
C ASP A 422 -33.44 4.07 1.35
N THR A 423 -32.46 3.19 1.48
CA THR A 423 -31.29 3.39 2.35
C THR A 423 -30.01 2.92 1.65
N ILE A 424 -28.97 3.76 1.69
CA ILE A 424 -27.60 3.40 1.34
C ILE A 424 -26.92 2.91 2.62
N ASN A 425 -26.45 1.67 2.58
CA ASN A 425 -25.59 1.09 3.61
C ASN A 425 -24.11 1.17 3.13
N VAL A 426 -23.17 0.98 4.05
CA VAL A 426 -21.74 0.86 3.72
C VAL A 426 -21.27 -0.55 4.07
N ALA A 427 -20.82 -1.30 3.07
CA ALA A 427 -20.35 -2.66 3.26
C ALA A 427 -18.96 -2.64 3.91
N LYS A 428 -18.65 -3.68 4.68
CA LYS A 428 -17.31 -3.97 5.18
C LYS A 428 -16.93 -5.39 4.78
N ALA A 429 -15.75 -5.54 4.20
CA ALA A 429 -15.11 -6.83 3.95
C ALA A 429 -13.65 -6.78 4.40
N ILE A 430 -13.16 -7.88 4.97
CA ILE A 430 -11.76 -8.02 5.38
C ILE A 430 -10.99 -8.69 4.24
N LEU A 431 -10.06 -7.97 3.65
CA LEU A 431 -9.11 -8.50 2.68
C LEU A 431 -7.97 -9.17 3.43
N THR A 432 -7.61 -10.38 3.03
CA THR A 432 -6.49 -11.14 3.59
C THR A 432 -5.61 -11.65 2.46
N ASN A 433 -4.32 -11.87 2.73
CA ASN A 433 -3.34 -12.33 1.74
C ASN A 433 -3.11 -11.32 0.60
N LEU A 434 -3.08 -10.02 0.94
CA LEU A 434 -2.67 -8.98 -0.01
C LEU A 434 -1.23 -9.22 -0.46
N LYS A 435 -1.00 -9.12 -1.77
CA LYS A 435 0.34 -9.16 -2.37
C LYS A 435 1.07 -7.86 -2.06
N PHE A 436 2.38 -7.96 -1.88
CA PHE A 436 3.25 -6.79 -1.85
C PHE A 436 3.36 -6.19 -3.25
N GLY A 437 2.78 -5.00 -3.46
CA GLY A 437 2.67 -4.37 -4.78
C GLY A 437 1.26 -4.47 -5.38
N GLU A 438 1.15 -4.91 -6.63
CA GLU A 438 -0.13 -4.90 -7.36
C GLU A 438 -1.12 -5.95 -6.87
N ASN A 439 -2.36 -5.52 -6.67
CA ASN A 439 -3.49 -6.34 -6.26
C ASN A 439 -4.70 -6.10 -7.16
N THR A 440 -5.54 -7.12 -7.31
CA THR A 440 -6.80 -7.06 -8.07
C THR A 440 -7.95 -7.66 -7.28
N ILE A 441 -9.14 -7.05 -7.34
CA ILE A 441 -10.37 -7.61 -6.77
C ILE A 441 -11.39 -7.75 -7.89
N ASP A 442 -11.93 -8.95 -8.06
CA ASP A 442 -13.01 -9.26 -8.99
C ASP A 442 -14.31 -9.47 -8.22
N PHE A 443 -15.31 -8.64 -8.47
CA PHE A 443 -16.66 -8.80 -7.94
C PHE A 443 -17.55 -9.53 -8.93
N THR A 444 -18.28 -10.54 -8.46
CA THR A 444 -19.16 -11.38 -9.28
C THR A 444 -20.48 -11.63 -8.58
N VAL A 445 -21.50 -12.05 -9.33
CA VAL A 445 -22.81 -12.41 -8.79
C VAL A 445 -22.92 -13.93 -8.71
N PRO A 446 -23.29 -14.51 -7.55
CA PRO A 446 -23.57 -15.94 -7.46
C PRO A 446 -24.72 -16.35 -8.39
N ALA A 447 -24.76 -17.62 -8.79
CA ALA A 447 -25.84 -18.15 -9.61
C ALA A 447 -27.21 -17.92 -8.94
N GLN A 448 -28.22 -17.53 -9.72
CA GLN A 448 -29.59 -17.25 -9.27
C GLN A 448 -29.71 -16.09 -8.25
N LYS A 449 -28.66 -15.28 -8.10
CA LYS A 449 -28.67 -14.06 -7.29
C LYS A 449 -28.64 -12.82 -8.17
N VAL A 450 -28.89 -11.67 -7.55
CA VAL A 450 -28.72 -10.35 -8.15
C VAL A 450 -27.73 -9.55 -7.34
N ALA A 451 -26.85 -8.79 -8.00
CA ALA A 451 -25.97 -7.87 -7.30
C ALA A 451 -26.81 -6.80 -6.58
N PRO A 452 -26.40 -6.35 -5.37
CA PRO A 452 -26.83 -5.04 -4.92
C PRO A 452 -26.29 -3.98 -5.89
N MET A 453 -26.94 -2.82 -5.91
CA MET A 453 -26.37 -1.64 -6.52
C MET A 453 -25.23 -1.15 -5.62
N PHE A 454 -24.01 -0.98 -6.15
CA PHE A 454 -22.83 -0.60 -5.36
C PHE A 454 -22.04 0.54 -5.99
N GLY A 455 -21.39 1.36 -5.16
CA GLY A 455 -20.64 2.55 -5.57
C GLY A 455 -19.13 2.37 -5.48
N ASN A 456 -18.40 3.48 -5.37
CA ASN A 456 -16.94 3.53 -5.29
C ASN A 456 -16.38 2.66 -4.16
N PHE A 457 -15.17 2.14 -4.34
CA PHE A 457 -14.49 1.30 -3.35
C PHE A 457 -13.46 2.08 -2.55
N TYR A 458 -13.31 1.71 -1.29
CA TYR A 458 -12.44 2.35 -0.31
C TYR A 458 -11.64 1.27 0.41
N ILE A 459 -10.32 1.30 0.29
CA ILE A 459 -9.44 0.31 0.91
C ILE A 459 -8.60 1.01 1.97
N THR A 460 -8.53 0.48 3.18
CA THR A 460 -7.75 1.05 4.31
C THR A 460 -7.09 -0.06 5.12
N ALA A 461 -5.90 0.18 5.64
CA ALA A 461 -5.21 -0.74 6.55
C ALA A 461 -5.65 -0.57 8.02
N SER A 462 -6.51 0.41 8.32
CA SER A 462 -7.05 0.65 9.67
C SER A 462 -8.56 0.88 9.67
N GLU A 463 -9.26 0.25 10.61
CA GLU A 463 -10.70 0.45 10.83
C GLU A 463 -11.04 1.85 11.36
N ASP A 464 -10.09 2.51 12.02
CA ASP A 464 -10.27 3.86 12.56
C ASP A 464 -10.57 4.90 11.47
N ASN A 465 -10.34 4.55 10.21
CA ASN A 465 -10.65 5.39 9.07
C ASN A 465 -12.11 5.27 8.60
N LEU A 466 -12.97 4.46 9.24
CA LEU A 466 -14.38 4.32 8.85
C LEU A 466 -15.11 5.67 8.81
N ASP A 467 -14.90 6.55 9.78
CA ASP A 467 -15.50 7.89 9.77
C ASP A 467 -15.04 8.71 8.55
N LYS A 468 -13.76 8.60 8.15
CA LYS A 468 -13.23 9.29 6.96
C LYS A 468 -13.82 8.69 5.67
N VAL A 469 -14.01 7.37 5.65
CA VAL A 469 -14.66 6.66 4.54
C VAL A 469 -16.11 7.11 4.40
N ASN A 470 -16.87 7.13 5.50
CA ASN A 470 -18.25 7.65 5.53
C ASN A 470 -18.30 9.11 5.11
N ASP A 471 -17.33 9.92 5.56
CA ASP A 471 -17.22 11.31 5.17
C ASP A 471 -17.06 11.46 3.66
N ASP A 472 -16.16 10.71 3.02
CA ASP A 472 -15.99 10.78 1.56
C ASP A 472 -17.19 10.21 0.80
N ILE A 473 -17.73 9.06 1.20
CA ILE A 473 -18.92 8.46 0.58
C ILE A 473 -20.07 9.47 0.60
N PHE A 474 -20.37 10.08 1.75
CA PHE A 474 -21.55 10.92 1.88
C PHE A 474 -21.26 12.41 1.70
N GLY A 475 -20.04 12.78 1.30
CA GLY A 475 -19.62 14.15 1.07
C GLY A 475 -19.59 15.00 2.34
N ASN A 476 -19.41 14.41 3.51
CA ASN A 476 -19.34 15.15 4.77
C ASN A 476 -17.96 15.79 4.93
N LYS A 477 -17.94 17.06 5.32
CA LYS A 477 -16.75 17.76 5.75
C LYS A 477 -16.94 18.23 7.19
N THR A 478 -16.26 17.56 8.11
CA THR A 478 -16.23 17.93 9.52
C THR A 478 -15.26 19.08 9.75
N THR A 479 -15.74 20.16 10.37
CA THR A 479 -14.93 21.29 10.83
C THR A 479 -15.03 21.37 12.34
N LYS A 480 -13.89 21.28 13.03
CA LYS A 480 -13.78 21.39 14.48
C LYS A 480 -12.89 22.58 14.83
N SER A 481 -13.36 23.41 15.75
CA SER A 481 -12.65 24.50 16.40
C SER A 481 -12.95 24.45 17.89
N GLU A 482 -12.20 25.20 18.71
CA GLU A 482 -12.54 25.36 20.14
C GLU A 482 -13.98 25.87 20.33
N GLU A 483 -14.46 26.67 19.37
CA GLU A 483 -15.75 27.33 19.46
C GLU A 483 -16.92 26.62 18.77
N SER A 484 -16.68 25.65 17.89
CA SER A 484 -17.75 24.98 17.16
C SER A 484 -17.32 23.65 16.55
N THR A 485 -18.26 22.71 16.50
CA THR A 485 -18.17 21.50 15.68
C THR A 485 -19.30 21.54 14.66
N SER A 486 -18.97 21.40 13.38
CA SER A 486 -19.97 21.37 12.30
C SER A 486 -19.63 20.34 11.23
N ILE A 487 -20.67 19.89 10.53
CA ILE A 487 -20.60 18.95 9.43
C ILE A 487 -21.28 19.58 8.23
N THR A 488 -20.55 19.75 7.15
CA THR A 488 -21.07 20.27 5.89
C THR A 488 -21.22 19.13 4.90
N VAL A 489 -22.43 18.86 4.43
CA VAL A 489 -22.70 17.82 3.42
C VAL A 489 -22.60 18.42 2.02
N ASP A 490 -21.60 18.00 1.24
CA ASP A 490 -21.49 18.29 -0.18
C ASP A 490 -22.46 17.40 -0.96
N LEU A 491 -23.61 17.94 -1.36
CA LEU A 491 -24.64 17.19 -2.08
C LEU A 491 -24.15 16.76 -3.47
N LEU A 492 -23.27 17.54 -4.11
CA LEU A 492 -22.78 17.24 -5.46
C LEU A 492 -21.74 16.13 -5.44
N LYS A 493 -20.97 15.98 -4.35
CA LYS A 493 -19.91 14.97 -4.23
C LYS A 493 -20.28 13.76 -3.37
N GLY A 494 -21.29 13.88 -2.50
CA GLY A 494 -21.77 12.79 -1.67
C GLY A 494 -22.81 11.91 -2.35
N TYR A 495 -22.84 10.63 -2.00
CA TYR A 495 -23.92 9.71 -2.35
C TYR A 495 -25.24 10.12 -1.64
N ASN A 496 -26.33 10.21 -2.40
CA ASN A 496 -27.65 10.62 -1.92
C ASN A 496 -28.74 9.98 -2.78
N LEU A 497 -29.99 10.04 -2.30
CA LEU A 497 -31.14 9.45 -2.99
C LEU A 497 -32.21 10.47 -3.30
N ALA A 498 -32.81 10.38 -4.48
CA ALA A 498 -34.04 11.11 -4.81
C ALA A 498 -35.22 10.14 -4.98
N ALA A 499 -36.45 10.59 -4.76
CA ALA A 499 -37.63 9.74 -5.02
C ALA A 499 -38.18 9.84 -6.46
N ASP A 500 -37.63 10.75 -7.30
CA ASP A 500 -38.12 11.05 -8.65
C ASP A 500 -36.97 11.50 -9.57
N TYR A 501 -37.03 11.13 -10.85
CA TYR A 501 -36.01 11.49 -11.86
C TYR A 501 -35.93 13.00 -12.17
N SER A 502 -36.99 13.76 -11.88
CA SER A 502 -37.05 15.19 -12.13
C SER A 502 -36.21 15.98 -11.14
N THR A 503 -35.90 15.43 -9.96
CA THR A 503 -34.97 16.03 -9.00
C THR A 503 -33.58 16.07 -9.61
N PHE A 504 -32.92 17.23 -9.59
CA PHE A 504 -31.66 17.40 -10.33
C PHE A 504 -30.72 18.43 -9.73
N PHE A 505 -29.44 18.30 -10.06
CA PHE A 505 -28.41 19.28 -9.79
C PHE A 505 -28.35 20.33 -10.91
N ALA A 506 -28.46 21.59 -10.52
CA ALA A 506 -28.36 22.74 -11.41
C ALA A 506 -27.16 23.62 -11.05
N LYS A 507 -26.39 24.03 -12.06
CA LYS A 507 -25.37 25.06 -11.99
C LYS A 507 -26.01 26.44 -12.14
N TYR A 508 -25.75 27.31 -11.18
CA TYR A 508 -26.13 28.72 -11.16
C TYR A 508 -24.88 29.55 -11.40
N THR A 509 -24.78 30.16 -12.59
CA THR A 509 -23.61 30.97 -12.97
C THR A 509 -23.79 32.44 -12.59
N GLY A 510 -22.72 33.06 -12.08
CA GLY A 510 -22.74 34.49 -11.71
C GLY A 510 -23.82 34.81 -10.68
N ALA A 511 -24.01 33.92 -9.70
CA ALA A 511 -25.04 34.08 -8.69
C ALA A 511 -24.63 35.13 -7.65
N THR A 512 -25.64 35.83 -7.10
CA THR A 512 -25.44 36.72 -5.95
C THR A 512 -25.88 36.02 -4.67
N LEU A 513 -25.02 35.91 -3.68
CA LEU A 513 -25.35 35.37 -2.35
C LEU A 513 -25.49 36.52 -1.37
N ASP A 514 -26.69 36.68 -0.80
CA ASP A 514 -26.98 37.72 0.20
C ASP A 514 -26.57 39.14 -0.26
N GLY A 515 -26.63 39.40 -1.56
CA GLY A 515 -26.29 40.69 -2.18
C GLY A 515 -24.86 40.80 -2.73
N GLU A 516 -24.00 39.81 -2.47
CA GLU A 516 -22.61 39.81 -2.92
C GLU A 516 -22.38 38.87 -4.10
N ASN A 517 -21.45 39.20 -5.00
CA ASN A 517 -21.07 38.30 -6.10
C ASN A 517 -20.37 37.06 -5.52
N ALA A 518 -20.96 35.90 -5.77
CA ALA A 518 -20.54 34.67 -5.14
C ALA A 518 -20.08 33.61 -6.17
N GLY A 519 -20.11 33.94 -7.46
CA GLY A 519 -19.67 33.05 -8.53
C GLY A 519 -20.64 31.90 -8.81
N ASP A 520 -20.08 30.73 -9.13
CA ASP A 520 -20.86 29.56 -9.55
C ASP A 520 -21.28 28.70 -8.36
N TYR A 521 -22.57 28.34 -8.27
CA TYR A 521 -23.11 27.43 -7.27
C TYR A 521 -23.82 26.23 -7.88
N TYR A 522 -23.85 25.12 -7.14
CA TYR A 522 -24.58 23.90 -7.50
C TYR A 522 -25.67 23.63 -6.48
N LEU A 523 -26.92 23.60 -6.95
CA LEU A 523 -28.10 23.43 -6.11
C LEU A 523 -28.92 22.24 -6.60
N VAL A 524 -29.56 21.54 -5.67
CA VAL A 524 -30.58 20.54 -5.96
C VAL A 524 -31.92 21.24 -6.08
N GLY A 525 -32.60 21.03 -7.21
CA GLY A 525 -33.93 21.55 -7.47
C GLY A 525 -34.98 20.45 -7.62
N PHE A 526 -36.24 20.89 -7.74
CA PHE A 526 -37.40 19.99 -7.94
C PHE A 526 -37.64 19.00 -6.80
N ILE A 527 -37.20 19.32 -5.57
CA ILE A 527 -37.67 18.62 -4.36
C ILE A 527 -39.13 19.06 -4.12
N GLY A 528 -40.04 18.11 -3.94
CA GLY A 528 -41.47 18.37 -4.04
C GLY A 528 -41.96 18.63 -5.48
N SER A 529 -43.15 19.21 -5.64
CA SER A 529 -43.82 19.44 -6.93
C SER A 529 -44.45 18.22 -7.60
N SER A 530 -45.58 18.45 -8.27
CA SER A 530 -46.20 17.53 -9.23
C SER A 530 -45.70 17.67 -10.66
N ASN A 531 -44.91 18.71 -10.95
CA ASN A 531 -44.42 18.97 -12.30
C ASN A 531 -43.27 18.03 -12.65
N LYS A 532 -43.25 17.60 -13.91
CA LYS A 532 -42.13 16.88 -14.52
C LYS A 532 -41.08 17.89 -14.99
N ARG A 533 -39.80 17.52 -14.93
CA ARG A 533 -38.74 18.31 -15.55
C ARG A 533 -38.78 18.14 -17.06
N THR A 534 -38.71 19.24 -17.81
CA THR A 534 -38.54 19.19 -19.28
C THR A 534 -37.04 19.16 -19.59
N TYR A 535 -36.62 18.25 -20.47
CA TYR A 535 -35.26 18.14 -20.97
C TYR A 535 -35.26 18.26 -22.50
N SER A 536 -34.37 19.10 -23.04
CA SER A 536 -34.32 19.48 -24.45
C SER A 536 -33.14 18.86 -25.23
N GLY A 537 -32.36 17.97 -24.62
CA GLY A 537 -31.23 17.33 -25.28
C GLY A 537 -31.56 15.98 -25.95
N THR A 538 -30.58 15.45 -26.68
CA THR A 538 -30.67 14.22 -27.48
C THR A 538 -30.32 12.98 -26.68
N GLY A 539 -31.02 11.86 -26.89
CA GLY A 539 -30.75 10.54 -26.32
C GLY A 539 -31.97 9.91 -25.65
N THR A 540 -31.85 8.68 -25.17
CA THR A 540 -32.96 7.94 -24.54
C THR A 540 -33.31 8.55 -23.18
N GLN A 541 -34.49 9.17 -23.10
CA GLN A 541 -35.03 9.73 -21.86
C GLN A 541 -35.72 8.63 -21.04
N MET A 542 -35.53 8.63 -19.72
CA MET A 542 -36.31 7.78 -18.81
C MET A 542 -37.09 8.63 -17.82
N ASN A 543 -38.38 8.33 -17.69
CA ASN A 543 -39.31 9.09 -16.84
C ASN A 543 -39.72 8.28 -15.61
N THR A 544 -38.80 7.54 -14.99
CA THR A 544 -39.02 6.77 -13.76
C THR A 544 -37.80 6.97 -12.84
N PRO A 545 -37.92 6.81 -11.51
CA PRO A 545 -39.16 6.73 -10.74
C PRO A 545 -39.96 8.04 -10.73
N LEU A 546 -41.27 7.97 -10.43
CA LEU A 546 -42.24 9.06 -10.63
C LEU A 546 -42.98 9.50 -9.34
N ASN A 547 -42.29 9.60 -8.20
CA ASN A 547 -42.94 10.15 -7.01
C ASN A 547 -43.10 11.67 -7.12
N ILE A 548 -44.34 12.11 -6.97
CA ILE A 548 -44.73 13.50 -7.11
C ILE A 548 -45.21 14.11 -5.79
N GLY A 549 -45.28 15.44 -5.75
CA GLY A 549 -45.77 16.20 -4.60
C GLY A 549 -44.90 15.97 -3.38
N ASP A 550 -45.53 15.81 -2.21
CA ASP A 550 -44.80 15.66 -0.94
C ASP A 550 -44.04 14.33 -0.81
N LYS A 551 -44.32 13.35 -1.69
CA LYS A 551 -43.55 12.10 -1.79
C LYS A 551 -42.22 12.29 -2.54
N ARG A 552 -42.03 13.40 -3.26
CA ARG A 552 -40.78 13.71 -3.94
C ARG A 552 -39.75 14.27 -2.95
N ASN A 553 -39.03 13.36 -2.29
CA ASN A 553 -38.01 13.70 -1.29
C ASN A 553 -36.58 13.61 -1.83
N LEU A 554 -35.67 14.18 -1.05
CA LEU A 554 -34.22 14.00 -1.13
C LEU A 554 -33.75 13.37 0.18
N ILE A 555 -32.90 12.35 0.11
CA ILE A 555 -32.28 11.70 1.27
C ILE A 555 -30.78 11.94 1.20
N ILE A 556 -30.23 12.43 2.31
CA ILE A 556 -28.80 12.67 2.50
C ILE A 556 -28.34 11.95 3.76
N TYR A 557 -27.03 11.84 3.95
CA TYR A 557 -26.45 11.19 5.11
C TYR A 557 -25.46 12.10 5.81
N VAL A 558 -25.63 12.26 7.12
CA VAL A 558 -24.79 13.12 7.96
C VAL A 558 -23.98 12.25 8.90
N ASN A 559 -22.66 12.27 8.76
CA ASN A 559 -21.75 11.57 9.66
C ASN A 559 -21.41 12.48 10.84
N ALA A 560 -22.14 12.36 11.95
CA ALA A 560 -21.97 13.24 13.09
C ALA A 560 -20.83 12.74 14.00
N PRO A 561 -19.83 13.58 14.33
CA PRO A 561 -18.68 13.17 15.15
C PRO A 561 -19.07 12.87 16.60
N THR A 562 -20.18 13.44 17.07
CA THR A 562 -20.74 13.25 18.40
C THR A 562 -22.25 13.23 18.33
N GLU A 563 -22.88 12.50 19.23
CA GLU A 563 -24.33 12.61 19.44
C GLU A 563 -24.69 14.01 19.96
N GLY A 564 -25.85 14.54 19.55
CA GLY A 564 -26.35 15.79 20.10
C GLY A 564 -27.40 16.48 19.24
N LYS A 565 -27.77 17.69 19.65
CA LYS A 565 -28.68 18.57 18.89
C LYS A 565 -27.87 19.46 17.95
N TYR A 566 -28.29 19.57 16.71
CA TYR A 566 -27.60 20.32 15.68
C TYR A 566 -28.52 21.39 15.09
N TYR A 567 -28.00 22.61 14.97
CA TYR A 567 -28.58 23.65 14.13
C TYR A 567 -28.31 23.32 12.65
N VAL A 568 -29.17 23.80 11.76
CA VAL A 568 -29.00 23.64 10.32
C VAL A 568 -28.97 25.00 9.65
N SER A 569 -28.06 25.16 8.70
CA SER A 569 -27.96 26.37 7.89
C SER A 569 -27.54 26.00 6.48
N ARG A 570 -28.04 26.75 5.48
CA ARG A 570 -27.35 26.93 4.19
C ARG A 570 -28.05 27.88 3.20
N ILE A 571 -27.57 27.81 1.97
CA ILE A 571 -27.97 28.55 0.78
C ILE A 571 -29.21 27.93 0.15
N TYR A 572 -30.13 28.79 -0.27
CA TYR A 572 -31.32 28.41 -1.02
C TYR A 572 -31.67 29.46 -2.08
N THR A 573 -32.48 29.07 -3.06
CA THR A 573 -33.12 30.00 -4.00
C THR A 573 -34.55 29.61 -4.35
N THR A 574 -35.43 30.61 -4.38
CA THR A 574 -36.84 30.52 -4.79
C THR A 574 -37.43 31.91 -4.99
N GLY A 575 -38.13 32.12 -6.10
CA GLY A 575 -38.90 33.35 -6.38
C GLY A 575 -40.29 33.40 -5.76
N SER A 576 -40.66 32.42 -4.93
CA SER A 576 -41.94 32.40 -4.21
C SER A 576 -41.72 31.90 -2.78
N ASN A 577 -42.64 32.23 -1.88
CA ASN A 577 -42.63 31.72 -0.51
C ASN A 577 -42.77 30.19 -0.55
N ARG A 578 -41.73 29.49 -0.09
CA ARG A 578 -41.69 28.03 -0.03
C ARG A 578 -41.38 27.55 1.38
N ALA A 579 -41.70 26.30 1.63
CA ALA A 579 -41.44 25.64 2.89
C ALA A 579 -40.51 24.45 2.69
N LEU A 580 -39.78 24.12 3.76
CA LEU A 580 -38.77 23.07 3.78
C LEU A 580 -38.89 22.33 5.10
N ARG A 581 -38.99 20.99 5.05
CA ARG A 581 -38.96 20.16 6.25
C ARG A 581 -37.86 19.12 6.13
N LEU A 582 -37.10 18.96 7.20
CA LEU A 582 -36.05 17.96 7.32
C LEU A 582 -36.29 17.13 8.59
N TRP A 583 -36.01 15.83 8.54
CA TRP A 583 -35.99 14.99 9.72
C TRP A 583 -34.88 13.94 9.64
N ALA A 584 -34.41 13.48 10.79
CA ALA A 584 -33.29 12.55 10.89
C ALA A 584 -33.74 11.31 11.65
N ASN A 585 -33.60 10.15 11.00
CA ASN A 585 -33.93 8.81 11.49
C ASN A 585 -35.43 8.58 11.80
N ASN A 586 -36.13 9.55 12.41
CA ASN A 586 -37.54 9.51 12.80
C ASN A 586 -38.23 10.83 12.41
N GLU A 587 -39.45 10.77 11.86
CA GLU A 587 -40.23 11.96 11.44
C GLU A 587 -40.59 12.93 12.58
N ASN A 588 -40.54 12.48 13.83
CA ASN A 588 -40.74 13.32 15.02
C ASN A 588 -39.50 14.15 15.36
N ASN A 589 -38.32 13.71 14.93
CA ASN A 589 -37.06 14.44 15.05
C ASN A 589 -36.87 15.32 13.81
N PHE A 590 -37.68 16.38 13.74
CA PHE A 590 -37.75 17.24 12.55
C PHE A 590 -37.53 18.71 12.87
N MET A 591 -37.19 19.43 11.82
CA MET A 591 -37.25 20.88 11.76
C MET A 591 -37.98 21.33 10.50
N GLN A 592 -38.59 22.50 10.56
CA GLN A 592 -39.34 23.05 9.44
C GLN A 592 -39.14 24.55 9.30
N PHE A 593 -38.97 24.99 8.06
CA PHE A 593 -39.00 26.37 7.64
C PHE A 593 -40.25 26.65 6.82
N VAL A 594 -40.85 27.82 7.01
CA VAL A 594 -41.90 28.37 6.15
C VAL A 594 -41.49 29.73 5.58
N ASN A 595 -42.13 30.16 4.50
CA ASN A 595 -41.93 31.48 3.90
C ASN A 595 -40.47 31.80 3.52
N LEU A 596 -39.72 30.81 3.04
CA LEU A 596 -38.41 31.03 2.41
C LEU A 596 -38.61 31.67 1.04
N ASN A 597 -37.99 32.83 0.81
CA ASN A 597 -38.06 33.59 -0.43
C ASN A 597 -36.76 34.37 -0.68
N SER A 598 -36.02 33.99 -1.72
CA SER A 598 -34.77 34.65 -2.08
C SER A 598 -34.96 35.82 -3.05
N GLY A 599 -36.15 35.97 -3.63
CA GLY A 599 -36.39 36.89 -4.75
C GLY A 599 -36.26 36.20 -6.11
N PRO A 600 -36.54 36.92 -7.21
CA PRO A 600 -36.50 36.38 -8.56
C PRO A 600 -35.06 36.11 -9.05
N GLY A 601 -34.93 35.33 -10.12
CA GLY A 601 -33.67 35.17 -10.86
C GLY A 601 -32.61 34.31 -10.15
N ASN A 602 -31.34 34.70 -10.29
CA ASN A 602 -30.17 33.99 -9.76
C ASN A 602 -29.77 34.43 -8.34
N THR A 603 -30.70 35.03 -7.58
CA THR A 603 -30.44 35.45 -6.21
C THR A 603 -30.49 34.26 -5.26
N LEU A 604 -29.40 34.05 -4.54
CA LEU A 604 -29.22 33.08 -3.49
C LEU A 604 -29.30 33.79 -2.13
N LYS A 605 -29.93 33.16 -1.14
CA LYS A 605 -29.92 33.62 0.24
C LYS A 605 -29.50 32.52 1.20
N THR A 606 -29.05 32.89 2.39
CA THR A 606 -28.84 31.94 3.49
C THR A 606 -30.04 31.84 4.43
N PHE A 607 -30.19 30.68 5.07
CA PHE A 607 -31.01 30.50 6.27
C PHE A 607 -30.16 29.85 7.36
N THR A 608 -30.54 30.08 8.62
CA THR A 608 -29.94 29.42 9.78
C THR A 608 -30.99 29.20 10.87
N THR A 609 -30.84 28.13 11.65
CA THR A 609 -31.78 27.77 12.73
C THR A 609 -31.26 28.11 14.12
N ASN A 610 -30.04 28.65 14.22
CA ASN A 610 -29.45 29.11 15.49
C ASN A 610 -30.02 30.46 15.97
N MET A 611 -30.97 31.04 15.24
CA MET A 611 -31.63 32.29 15.60
C MET A 611 -33.12 32.03 15.91
N THR A 612 -33.69 32.87 16.77
CA THR A 612 -35.13 32.88 17.01
C THR A 612 -35.82 33.55 15.83
N ASP A 613 -36.54 32.76 15.05
CA ASP A 613 -37.24 33.20 13.84
C ASP A 613 -38.62 32.54 13.81
N SER A 614 -39.68 33.34 13.68
CA SER A 614 -41.07 32.86 13.66
C SER A 614 -41.39 31.94 12.49
N ARG A 615 -40.51 31.90 11.48
CA ARG A 615 -40.61 30.99 10.33
C ARG A 615 -40.10 29.58 10.63
N ILE A 616 -39.52 29.34 11.80
CA ILE A 616 -38.86 28.08 12.16
C ILE A 616 -39.70 27.32 13.19
N THR A 617 -40.01 26.07 12.89
CA THR A 617 -40.51 25.09 13.87
C THR A 617 -39.38 24.12 14.19
N ASN A 618 -39.06 23.99 15.48
CA ASN A 618 -37.90 23.28 16.03
C ASN A 618 -36.56 23.81 15.49
N GLN A 619 -35.77 24.45 16.35
CA GLN A 619 -34.49 25.03 15.96
C GLN A 619 -33.38 24.00 15.68
N THR A 620 -33.51 22.79 16.22
CA THR A 620 -32.47 21.77 16.14
C THR A 620 -33.01 20.43 15.70
N ILE A 621 -32.14 19.62 15.12
CA ILE A 621 -32.35 18.20 14.84
C ILE A 621 -31.37 17.37 15.67
N SER A 622 -31.84 16.27 16.26
CA SER A 622 -30.96 15.37 17.01
C SER A 622 -30.26 14.41 16.05
N LEU A 623 -28.94 14.23 16.19
CA LEU A 623 -28.16 13.27 15.42
C LEU A 623 -27.44 12.33 16.39
N ASN A 624 -27.42 11.04 16.08
CA ASN A 624 -26.61 10.04 16.78
C ASN A 624 -25.15 10.19 16.35
N LYS A 625 -24.18 9.74 17.16
CA LYS A 625 -22.79 9.61 16.68
C LYS A 625 -22.75 8.66 15.46
N GLY A 626 -21.96 9.01 14.46
CA GLY A 626 -21.84 8.26 13.21
C GLY A 626 -22.88 8.68 12.17
N LEU A 627 -23.23 7.76 11.29
CA LEU A 627 -24.05 8.03 10.11
C LEU A 627 -25.55 8.18 10.45
N ASN A 628 -26.16 9.28 10.03
CA ASN A 628 -27.59 9.58 10.21
C ASN A 628 -28.27 9.78 8.87
N LYS A 629 -29.42 9.13 8.64
CA LYS A 629 -30.24 9.34 7.45
C LYS A 629 -31.12 10.57 7.66
N VAL A 630 -30.96 11.58 6.81
CA VAL A 630 -31.75 12.82 6.84
C VAL A 630 -32.60 12.90 5.58
N VAL A 631 -33.91 13.03 5.75
CA VAL A 631 -34.86 13.18 4.65
C VAL A 631 -35.33 14.62 4.56
N ILE A 632 -35.39 15.14 3.35
CA ILE A 632 -35.70 16.51 3.00
C ILE A 632 -36.92 16.52 2.09
N ARG A 633 -37.94 17.30 2.45
CA ARG A 633 -39.18 17.42 1.67
C ARG A 633 -39.72 18.84 1.63
N SER A 634 -40.59 19.10 0.65
CA SER A 634 -41.53 20.22 0.71
C SER A 634 -42.63 19.94 1.74
N THR A 635 -43.30 20.98 2.22
CA THR A 635 -44.57 20.84 2.95
C THR A 635 -45.74 21.42 2.14
N ASN A 636 -46.97 21.04 2.52
CA ASN A 636 -48.23 21.57 1.99
C ASN A 636 -48.44 21.38 0.47
N GLY A 637 -48.07 20.23 -0.10
CA GLY A 637 -48.25 19.93 -1.54
C GLY A 637 -47.41 20.81 -2.47
N GLY A 638 -46.49 21.59 -1.91
CA GLY A 638 -45.75 22.63 -2.60
C GLY A 638 -44.46 22.19 -3.27
N LYS A 639 -43.65 23.19 -3.61
CA LYS A 639 -42.27 23.02 -4.06
C LYS A 639 -41.35 23.42 -2.90
N ALA A 640 -40.30 22.66 -2.63
CA ALA A 640 -39.23 23.13 -1.77
C ALA A 640 -38.40 24.20 -2.50
N PRO A 641 -37.69 25.10 -1.80
CA PRO A 641 -36.67 25.92 -2.46
C PRO A 641 -35.60 25.03 -3.10
N ASN A 642 -34.89 25.54 -4.11
CA ASN A 642 -33.69 24.86 -4.58
C ASN A 642 -32.60 25.05 -3.52
N LEU A 643 -31.90 23.98 -3.18
CA LEU A 643 -31.02 23.92 -2.01
C LEU A 643 -29.58 23.72 -2.45
N GLY A 644 -28.67 24.46 -1.84
CA GLY A 644 -27.31 23.93 -1.71
C GLY A 644 -27.34 22.66 -0.86
N ASN A 645 -26.29 21.88 -0.92
CA ASN A 645 -25.36 21.84 0.19
C ASN A 645 -26.04 22.19 1.57
N LEU A 646 -26.11 21.31 2.60
CA LEU A 646 -26.53 21.60 4.01
C LEU A 646 -25.42 21.54 5.10
N THR A 647 -25.41 22.44 6.09
CA THR A 647 -24.44 22.46 7.21
C THR A 647 -25.15 22.26 8.55
N PHE A 648 -24.65 21.30 9.34
CA PHE A 648 -25.14 20.91 10.65
C PHE A 648 -24.13 21.35 11.71
N THR A 649 -24.52 22.24 12.63
CA THR A 649 -23.62 22.77 13.66
C THR A 649 -24.08 22.30 15.04
N LEU A 650 -23.20 21.64 15.79
CA LEU A 650 -23.50 21.11 17.12
C LEU A 650 -23.86 22.26 18.07
N MET A 651 -25.02 22.15 18.70
CA MET A 651 -25.44 23.05 19.78
C MET A 651 -24.56 22.79 20.99
N LYS A 652 -23.83 23.81 21.46
CA LYS A 652 -23.06 23.71 22.71
C LYS A 652 -24.02 23.47 23.87
N PRO A 653 -23.68 22.59 24.83
CA PRO A 653 -24.40 22.53 26.10
C PRO A 653 -24.38 23.92 26.73
N ALA A 654 -25.51 24.37 27.28
CA ALA A 654 -25.53 25.58 28.08
C ALA A 654 -24.54 25.41 29.24
N THR A 655 -23.52 26.27 29.32
CA THR A 655 -22.64 26.28 30.49
C THR A 655 -23.51 26.59 31.71
N PRO A 656 -23.57 25.73 32.73
CA PRO A 656 -24.33 26.04 33.92
C PRO A 656 -23.81 27.35 34.50
N SER A 657 -24.71 28.31 34.72
CA SER A 657 -24.40 29.54 35.43
C SER A 657 -23.82 29.16 36.80
N ALA A 658 -22.59 29.60 37.08
CA ALA A 658 -21.90 29.38 38.34
C ALA A 658 -22.57 30.15 39.49
#